data_AF-A0A925QD09-F1
#
_entry.id   AF-A0A925QD09-F1
#
_cell.length_a   1.000
_cell.length_b   1.000
_cell.length_c   1.000
_cell.angle_alpha   90.00
_cell.angle_beta   90.00
_cell.angle_gamma   90.00
#
_symmetry.space_group_name_H-M   'P 1'
#
loop_
_entity.id
_entity.type
_entity.pdbx_description
1 polymer ?
#
loop_
_entity_poly.entity_id
_entity_poly.type
_entity_poly.pdbx_seq_one_letter_code
_entity_poly.pdbx_strand_id
1 'polypeptide(L)'
;MDAQLLERRKQIMERVWAEEDSAPSPDAHGVLAAAARAVRELEELLQETDDAEDPLETGRTWRYVADTYFTLSAKKDKDALERGRRAYLRAEPLVEAGGDAVEIAKLNFNLGNTLRLIGGIYDRALLEEAKRRYYRSLQLFRTGMPDAVPQVEESLQSVETGLGALSIYESAQQSHDRLREMAERLQNADPDDAEADREIERELAEFKATGQSPLDQLQKMSALVDQVMPTLTSAASPEEAAAFEQEIRADLAKAHDQLDPEERRRADETNAIFDAAIPLLNEAADRQGVTKERREAGFDILERFKALATESPQSPEKMTTQVGQMRDFISQFKHIYAGLGLQGVSPDNPACARAEVLVTYIQSLRGFVLDETNQSQLGDTERKTLFDFMLRISQTHKALSDAAHDEAATRRVEHDRLRPLAHAMRLCGLRQHLTLAEPLWGWQKVDVNPNCVFFAGGAEVKASLLRVCAERGLELSEKAKGWGAGQVRWNQIRESAVGVFDLTVEGQALASVCHALGSALTLGVYPVVVISEEAGRLPFDIDLSPLTLREGETAAAQLGAALDDALFGLYATTGASSVDETARRVLEMSDGEDATTRVMKRRLIGQTGFDPVEAEEILGSLVSINGRGKAALLLPVWPGFYPEQGQRRCFHVMPFREKWSDEVRDLVKRACGRKAKYRRGDETDEQRIIHSIWEEICRATHVVVDLTNLNLNVCLELGVAQALGRPTLLVAQEGGTVNALFPEISKLQVKPYTLAEGGKSLSAHVAAFLKQ
;
A
#
# COMPACT_ATOMS: atom_id res chain seq x y z
N MET A 1 36.51 36.37 25.58
CA MET A 1 37.89 36.19 25.06
C MET A 1 38.31 37.50 24.40
N ASP A 2 39.55 37.94 24.61
CA ASP A 2 40.06 39.13 23.90
C ASP A 2 40.44 38.82 22.44
N ALA A 3 40.67 39.88 21.65
CA ALA A 3 40.99 39.77 20.23
C ALA A 3 42.32 39.03 19.95
N GLN A 4 43.28 39.07 20.89
CA GLN A 4 44.58 38.42 20.73
C GLN A 4 44.45 36.90 20.90
N LEU A 5 43.62 36.44 21.84
CA LEU A 5 43.31 35.02 22.03
C LEU A 5 42.48 34.47 20.86
N LEU A 6 41.52 35.23 20.33
CA LEU A 6 40.73 34.82 19.16
C LEU A 6 41.59 34.63 17.91
N GLU A 7 42.55 35.53 17.68
CA GLU A 7 43.50 35.41 16.57
C GLU A 7 44.44 34.22 16.74
N ARG A 8 44.93 33.96 17.96
CA ARG A 8 45.72 32.75 18.27
C ARG A 8 44.93 31.48 17.99
N ARG A 9 43.67 31.38 18.44
CA ARG A 9 42.78 30.24 18.16
C ARG A 9 42.61 30.00 16.66
N LYS A 10 42.40 31.08 15.90
CA LYS A 10 42.26 31.01 14.44
C LYS A 10 43.52 30.45 13.76
N GLN A 11 44.70 30.94 14.14
CA GLN A 11 45.99 30.44 13.62
C GLN A 11 46.26 28.99 14.00
N ILE A 12 45.71 28.50 15.12
CA ILE A 12 45.76 27.08 15.48
C ILE A 12 44.92 26.25 14.51
N MET A 13 43.65 26.63 14.30
CA MET A 13 42.74 25.86 13.44
C MET A 13 43.09 25.93 11.96
N GLU A 14 43.54 27.08 11.44
CA GLU A 14 43.96 27.20 10.04
C GLU A 14 45.12 26.26 9.68
N ARG A 15 46.00 25.96 10.65
CA ARG A 15 47.06 24.96 10.44
C ARG A 15 46.52 23.54 10.36
N VAL A 16 45.54 23.19 11.21
CA VAL A 16 44.91 21.87 11.16
C VAL A 16 44.18 21.68 9.84
N TRP A 17 43.36 22.66 9.43
CA TRP A 17 42.61 22.60 8.18
C TRP A 17 43.50 22.59 6.94
N ALA A 18 44.61 23.35 6.92
CA ALA A 18 45.55 23.32 5.80
C ALA A 18 46.22 21.94 5.62
N GLU A 19 46.50 21.25 6.72
CA GLU A 19 47.02 19.87 6.68
C GLU A 19 45.92 18.88 6.27
N GLU A 20 44.69 19.03 6.76
CA GLU A 20 43.54 18.20 6.34
C GLU A 20 43.22 18.33 4.84
N ASP A 21 43.25 19.56 4.30
CA ASP A 21 42.94 19.86 2.90
C ASP A 21 44.00 19.34 1.91
N SER A 22 45.25 19.20 2.36
CA SER A 22 46.38 18.79 1.51
C SER A 22 46.77 17.32 1.66
N ALA A 23 46.23 16.62 2.67
CA ALA A 23 46.55 15.23 2.95
C ALA A 23 45.80 14.24 2.05
N PRO A 24 46.42 13.09 1.70
CA PRO A 24 45.78 12.05 0.90
C PRO A 24 44.71 11.27 1.67
N SER A 25 44.75 11.30 3.01
CA SER A 25 43.80 10.64 3.89
C SER A 25 43.75 11.33 5.27
N PRO A 26 42.63 11.20 6.01
CA PRO A 26 42.48 11.81 7.34
C PRO A 26 43.42 11.27 8.43
N ASP A 27 44.05 10.11 8.20
CA ASP A 27 45.00 9.46 9.12
C ASP A 27 46.47 9.73 8.75
N ALA A 28 46.73 10.63 7.80
CA ALA A 28 48.08 11.02 7.43
C ALA A 28 48.86 11.57 8.64
N HIS A 29 50.15 11.22 8.72
CA HIS A 29 51.00 11.60 9.85
C HIS A 29 51.05 13.13 10.09
N GLY A 30 51.03 13.93 9.01
CA GLY A 30 50.99 15.40 9.10
C GLY A 30 49.74 15.92 9.80
N VAL A 31 48.56 15.38 9.44
CA VAL A 31 47.26 15.71 10.04
C VAL A 31 47.24 15.36 11.53
N LEU A 32 47.66 14.14 11.88
CA LEU A 32 47.66 13.70 13.28
C LEU A 32 48.68 14.48 14.13
N ALA A 33 49.85 14.83 13.57
CA ALA A 33 50.83 15.65 14.26
C ALA A 33 50.33 17.09 14.47
N ALA A 34 49.66 17.67 13.48
CA ALA A 34 49.03 18.99 13.57
C ALA A 34 47.89 19.00 14.60
N ALA A 35 47.01 17.99 14.57
CA ALA A 35 45.92 17.83 15.53
C ALA A 35 46.44 17.65 16.97
N ALA A 36 47.44 16.79 17.19
CA ALA A 36 48.04 16.58 18.51
C ALA A 36 48.66 17.88 19.07
N ARG A 37 49.25 18.71 18.21
CA ARG A 37 49.77 20.02 18.60
C ARG A 37 48.64 21.01 18.91
N ALA A 38 47.63 21.08 18.05
CA ALA A 38 46.52 22.01 18.18
C ALA A 38 45.70 21.74 19.45
N VAL A 39 45.46 20.49 19.84
CA VAL A 39 44.80 20.15 21.12
C VAL A 39 45.51 20.81 22.30
N ARG A 40 46.84 20.68 22.39
CA ARG A 40 47.61 21.27 23.50
C ARG A 40 47.51 22.79 23.52
N GLU A 41 47.68 23.42 22.35
CA GLU A 41 47.64 24.88 22.23
C GLU A 41 46.24 25.45 22.50
N LEU A 42 45.17 24.73 22.13
CA LEU A 42 43.79 25.12 22.44
C LEU A 42 43.44 24.92 23.94
N GLU A 43 43.93 23.84 24.57
CA GLU A 43 43.75 23.62 26.00
C GLU A 43 44.52 24.66 26.85
N GLU A 44 45.72 25.06 26.43
CA GLU A 44 46.48 26.17 27.04
C GLU A 44 45.70 27.49 26.90
N LEU A 45 45.15 27.77 25.72
CA LEU A 45 44.37 28.98 25.46
C LEU A 45 43.11 29.04 26.33
N LEU A 46 42.47 27.90 26.61
CA LEU A 46 41.33 27.82 27.53
C LEU A 46 41.73 28.08 29.00
N GLN A 47 42.97 27.79 29.41
CA GLN A 47 43.47 28.16 30.75
C GLN A 47 43.74 29.66 30.88
N GLU A 48 44.01 30.34 29.77
CA GLU A 48 44.19 31.80 29.70
C GLU A 48 42.85 32.57 29.64
N THR A 49 41.71 31.87 29.57
CA THR A 49 40.37 32.46 29.38
C THR A 49 39.53 32.39 30.67
N ASP A 50 38.81 33.47 30.99
CA ASP A 50 37.76 33.45 32.03
C ASP A 50 36.40 33.06 31.39
N ASP A 51 35.84 31.92 31.80
CA ASP A 51 34.57 31.36 31.30
C ASP A 51 33.40 32.36 31.45
N ALA A 52 33.51 33.37 32.33
CA ALA A 52 32.46 34.34 32.60
C ALA A 52 32.39 35.53 31.60
N GLU A 53 33.45 35.83 30.85
CA GLU A 53 33.51 37.06 30.03
C GLU A 53 32.94 36.90 28.62
N ASP A 54 33.00 35.71 28.01
CA ASP A 54 32.46 35.45 26.66
C ASP A 54 32.10 33.98 26.46
N PRO A 55 30.92 33.56 26.95
CA PRO A 55 30.51 32.16 26.91
C PRO A 55 30.50 31.57 25.51
N LEU A 56 30.11 32.34 24.48
CA LEU A 56 30.01 31.82 23.11
C LEU A 56 31.39 31.51 22.53
N GLU A 57 32.37 32.40 22.69
CA GLU A 57 33.72 32.18 22.14
C GLU A 57 34.50 31.12 22.92
N THR A 58 34.30 31.04 24.24
CA THR A 58 34.83 29.93 25.06
C THR A 58 34.20 28.60 24.63
N GLY A 59 32.87 28.58 24.38
CA GLY A 59 32.15 27.42 23.87
C GLY A 59 32.64 26.98 22.48
N ARG A 60 32.88 27.91 21.56
CA ARG A 60 33.48 27.64 20.23
C ARG A 60 34.88 27.03 20.37
N THR A 61 35.66 27.50 21.32
CA THR A 61 37.01 26.99 21.57
C THR A 61 36.98 25.56 22.12
N TRP A 62 36.07 25.25 23.06
CA TRP A 62 35.82 23.87 23.49
C TRP A 62 35.33 22.97 22.35
N ARG A 63 34.50 23.48 21.43
CA ARG A 63 34.09 22.74 20.21
C ARG A 63 35.29 22.43 19.32
N TYR A 64 36.21 23.37 19.11
CA TYR A 64 37.42 23.12 18.32
C TYR A 64 38.38 22.14 19.00
N VAL A 65 38.51 22.16 20.33
CA VAL A 65 39.23 21.10 21.06
C VAL A 65 38.61 19.74 20.74
N ALA A 66 37.28 19.67 20.75
CA ALA A 66 36.55 18.44 20.46
C ALA A 66 36.70 17.97 19.00
N ASP A 67 36.60 18.89 18.03
CA ASP A 67 36.85 18.62 16.60
C ASP A 67 38.27 18.10 16.39
N THR A 68 39.26 18.69 17.07
CA THR A 68 40.67 18.29 16.94
C THR A 68 40.93 16.93 17.57
N TYR A 69 40.28 16.61 18.70
CA TYR A 69 40.30 15.26 19.26
C TYR A 69 39.63 14.23 18.34
N PHE A 70 38.56 14.62 17.62
CA PHE A 70 37.94 13.78 16.61
C PHE A 70 38.91 13.52 15.43
N THR A 71 39.61 14.54 14.92
CA THR A 71 40.66 14.37 13.91
C THR A 71 41.81 13.49 14.41
N LEU A 72 42.32 13.77 15.62
CA LEU A 72 43.41 13.01 16.25
C LEU A 72 43.04 11.52 16.42
N SER A 73 41.75 11.22 16.58
CA SER A 73 41.31 9.84 16.72
C SER A 73 41.52 8.99 15.48
N ALA A 74 41.72 9.60 14.31
CA ALA A 74 41.68 8.92 13.01
C ALA A 74 40.43 8.02 12.83
N LYS A 75 39.33 8.36 13.52
CA LYS A 75 38.09 7.57 13.63
C LYS A 75 38.25 6.18 14.27
N LYS A 76 39.37 5.88 14.91
CA LYS A 76 39.72 4.56 15.46
C LYS A 76 40.12 4.59 16.93
N ASP A 77 40.79 5.65 17.39
CA ASP A 77 41.21 5.80 18.79
C ASP A 77 40.04 6.25 19.67
N LYS A 78 39.54 5.30 20.46
CA LYS A 78 38.42 5.52 21.40
C LYS A 78 38.76 6.49 22.52
N ASP A 79 40.00 6.50 23.02
CA ASP A 79 40.41 7.41 24.09
C ASP A 79 40.40 8.86 23.60
N ALA A 80 40.85 9.10 22.37
CA ALA A 80 40.76 10.40 21.72
C ALA A 80 39.29 10.81 21.48
N LEU A 81 38.44 9.91 21.00
CA LEU A 81 37.00 10.18 20.82
C LEU A 81 36.29 10.51 22.14
N GLU A 82 36.59 9.79 23.23
CA GLU A 82 36.03 10.10 24.55
C GLU A 82 36.48 11.45 25.09
N ARG A 83 37.74 11.82 24.86
CA ARG A 83 38.23 13.18 25.17
C ARG A 83 37.48 14.23 24.35
N GLY A 84 37.25 13.97 23.06
CA GLY A 84 36.42 14.80 22.20
C GLY A 84 34.98 14.94 22.71
N ARG A 85 34.34 13.83 23.10
CA ARG A 85 32.99 13.85 23.71
C ARG A 85 32.94 14.71 24.96
N ARG A 86 33.93 14.59 25.86
CA ARG A 86 34.01 15.44 27.06
C ARG A 86 34.15 16.92 26.73
N ALA A 87 34.91 17.25 25.69
CA ALA A 87 35.05 18.63 25.22
C ALA A 87 33.75 19.19 24.60
N TYR A 88 33.03 18.42 23.77
CA TYR A 88 31.70 18.82 23.28
C TYR A 88 30.70 19.07 24.41
N LEU A 89 30.67 18.20 25.43
CA LEU A 89 29.78 18.35 26.59
C LEU A 89 30.12 19.59 27.44
N ARG A 90 31.39 20.03 27.42
CA ARG A 90 31.79 21.32 28.03
C ARG A 90 31.39 22.51 27.16
N ALA A 91 31.46 22.38 25.84
CA ALA A 91 31.04 23.41 24.90
C ALA A 91 29.53 23.68 24.92
N GLU A 92 28.72 22.63 25.10
CA GLU A 92 27.27 22.66 24.97
C GLU A 92 26.56 23.79 25.76
N PRO A 93 26.69 23.89 27.09
CA PRO A 93 26.00 24.94 27.84
C PRO A 93 26.47 26.36 27.48
N LEU A 94 27.73 26.50 27.07
CA LEU A 94 28.36 27.78 26.72
C LEU A 94 27.86 28.28 25.34
N VAL A 95 27.77 27.37 24.37
CA VAL A 95 27.25 27.66 23.03
C VAL A 95 25.73 27.91 23.08
N GLU A 96 24.98 27.15 23.89
CA GLU A 96 23.55 27.37 24.09
C GLU A 96 23.25 28.73 24.74
N ALA A 97 24.04 29.14 25.75
CA ALA A 97 23.92 30.46 26.38
C ALA A 97 24.19 31.61 25.40
N GLY A 98 25.06 31.41 24.41
CA GLY A 98 25.34 32.38 23.35
C GLY A 98 24.24 32.52 22.30
N GLY A 99 23.33 31.55 22.18
CA GLY A 99 22.16 31.61 21.29
C GLY A 99 22.43 31.52 19.78
N ASP A 100 23.64 31.12 19.37
CA ASP A 100 24.00 30.98 17.95
C ASP A 100 23.50 29.64 17.39
N ALA A 101 22.41 29.68 16.62
CA ALA A 101 21.77 28.52 16.04
C ALA A 101 22.69 27.67 15.14
N VAL A 102 23.63 28.29 14.42
CA VAL A 102 24.56 27.58 13.52
C VAL A 102 25.63 26.86 14.32
N GLU A 103 26.13 27.48 15.39
CA GLU A 103 27.11 26.83 16.27
C GLU A 103 26.49 25.71 17.11
N ILE A 104 25.24 25.87 17.55
CA ILE A 104 24.47 24.79 18.19
C ILE A 104 24.28 23.62 17.19
N ALA A 105 24.00 23.92 15.92
CA ALA A 105 23.82 22.90 14.88
C ALA A 105 25.11 22.11 14.60
N LYS A 106 26.26 22.80 14.48
CA LYS A 106 27.58 22.17 14.29
C LYS A 106 27.98 21.31 15.49
N LEU A 107 27.77 21.82 16.71
CA LEU A 107 28.05 21.07 17.92
C LEU A 107 27.25 19.76 17.95
N ASN A 108 25.94 19.83 17.68
CA ASN A 108 25.10 18.63 17.67
C ASN A 108 25.49 17.66 16.54
N PHE A 109 25.82 18.15 15.34
CA PHE A 109 26.28 17.29 14.24
C PHE A 109 27.56 16.54 14.61
N ASN A 110 28.58 17.27 15.09
CA ASN A 110 29.88 16.68 15.37
C ASN A 110 29.85 15.78 16.61
N LEU A 111 29.11 16.17 17.64
CA LEU A 111 28.87 15.29 18.80
C LEU A 111 28.11 14.01 18.39
N GLY A 112 27.12 14.12 17.50
CA GLY A 112 26.43 12.96 16.92
C GLY A 112 27.40 12.00 16.22
N ASN A 113 28.34 12.53 15.43
CA ASN A 113 29.38 11.75 14.78
C ASN A 113 30.33 11.08 15.79
N THR A 114 30.77 11.81 16.81
CA THR A 114 31.62 11.26 17.87
C THR A 114 30.92 10.15 18.65
N LEU A 115 29.65 10.35 19.03
CA LEU A 115 28.86 9.37 19.76
C LEU A 115 28.62 8.10 18.95
N ARG A 116 28.36 8.24 17.64
CA ARG A 116 28.25 7.12 16.70
C ARG A 116 29.53 6.30 16.66
N LEU A 117 30.70 6.93 16.63
CA LEU A 117 31.99 6.22 16.63
C LEU A 117 32.34 5.60 17.99
N ILE A 118 32.01 6.26 19.11
CA ILE A 118 32.22 5.70 20.46
C ILE A 118 31.31 4.50 20.69
N GLY A 119 30.02 4.65 20.38
CA GLY A 119 29.01 3.61 20.58
C GLY A 119 29.16 2.43 19.64
N GLY A 120 29.82 2.64 18.50
CA GLY A 120 30.05 1.60 17.50
C GLY A 120 28.72 0.97 17.08
N ILE A 121 28.65 -0.37 17.19
CA ILE A 121 27.46 -1.16 16.83
C ILE A 121 26.75 -1.79 18.04
N TYR A 122 27.20 -1.48 19.26
CA TYR A 122 26.79 -2.20 20.46
C TYR A 122 26.10 -1.32 21.50
N ASP A 123 26.39 -0.01 21.51
CA ASP A 123 25.85 0.89 22.54
C ASP A 123 24.60 1.62 22.04
N ARG A 124 23.43 1.00 22.26
CA ARG A 124 22.11 1.57 21.95
C ARG A 124 21.96 2.99 22.48
N ALA A 125 22.40 3.24 23.71
CA ALA A 125 22.19 4.54 24.36
C ALA A 125 22.98 5.65 23.66
N LEU A 126 24.21 5.37 23.23
CA LEU A 126 25.03 6.32 22.47
C LEU A 126 24.51 6.52 21.04
N LEU A 127 23.98 5.48 20.39
CA LEU A 127 23.38 5.59 19.06
C LEU A 127 22.04 6.35 19.09
N GLU A 128 21.19 6.12 20.08
CA GLU A 128 19.97 6.90 20.28
C GLU A 128 20.26 8.37 20.61
N GLU A 129 21.31 8.62 21.41
CA GLU A 129 21.78 9.98 21.64
C GLU A 129 22.28 10.60 20.33
N ALA A 130 23.12 9.91 19.55
CA ALA A 130 23.58 10.38 18.25
C ALA A 130 22.41 10.74 17.31
N LYS A 131 21.37 9.89 17.28
CA LYS A 131 20.13 10.14 16.54
C LYS A 131 19.46 11.45 16.97
N ARG A 132 19.26 11.66 18.29
CA ARG A 132 18.69 12.91 18.83
C ARG A 132 19.52 14.13 18.43
N ARG A 133 20.84 14.00 18.45
CA ARG A 133 21.78 15.06 18.04
C ARG A 133 21.64 15.42 16.56
N TYR A 134 21.54 14.44 15.66
CA TYR A 134 21.32 14.70 14.24
C TYR A 134 19.98 15.39 13.96
N TYR A 135 18.89 14.98 14.60
CA TYR A 135 17.60 15.66 14.46
C TYR A 135 17.67 17.13 14.88
N ARG A 136 18.33 17.41 16.01
CA ARG A 136 18.50 18.78 16.50
C ARG A 136 19.39 19.61 15.55
N SER A 137 20.43 19.00 14.99
CA SER A 137 21.28 19.64 13.99
C SER A 137 20.51 19.95 12.69
N LEU A 138 19.76 18.98 12.17
CA LEU A 138 18.96 19.09 10.94
C LEU A 138 17.93 20.22 11.04
N GLN A 139 17.25 20.34 12.18
CA GLN A 139 16.29 21.41 12.43
C GLN A 139 16.92 22.80 12.28
N LEU A 140 18.13 22.98 12.79
CA LEU A 140 18.82 24.27 12.83
C LEU A 140 19.53 24.59 11.51
N PHE A 141 20.13 23.60 10.85
CA PHE A 141 20.80 23.79 9.55
C PHE A 141 19.83 24.11 8.42
N ARG A 142 18.59 23.60 8.44
CA ARG A 142 17.56 23.94 7.43
C ARG A 142 17.34 25.44 7.25
N THR A 143 17.53 26.22 8.31
CA THR A 143 17.39 27.69 8.26
C THR A 143 18.72 28.44 8.24
N GLY A 144 19.77 27.89 8.86
CA GLY A 144 21.04 28.60 9.07
C GLY A 144 22.18 28.23 8.10
N MET A 145 22.20 27.00 7.57
CA MET A 145 23.22 26.51 6.64
C MET A 145 22.68 25.33 5.82
N PRO A 146 21.78 25.57 4.85
CA PRO A 146 21.09 24.51 4.12
C PRO A 146 22.01 23.54 3.38
N ASP A 147 23.19 24.00 2.94
CA ASP A 147 24.17 23.18 2.23
C ASP A 147 24.73 22.03 3.08
N ALA A 148 24.65 22.11 4.42
CA ALA A 148 25.06 21.05 5.33
C ALA A 148 23.99 19.96 5.53
N VAL A 149 22.73 20.21 5.11
CA VAL A 149 21.59 19.30 5.34
C VAL A 149 21.80 17.90 4.76
N PRO A 150 22.25 17.73 3.49
CA PRO A 150 22.45 16.40 2.91
C PRO A 150 23.44 15.54 3.73
N GLN A 151 24.49 16.15 4.27
CA GLN A 151 25.50 15.47 5.07
C GLN A 151 24.95 14.98 6.43
N VAL A 152 24.04 15.75 7.02
CA VAL A 152 23.34 15.37 8.27
C VAL A 152 22.35 14.25 8.01
N GLU A 153 21.61 14.30 6.90
CA GLU A 153 20.66 13.25 6.50
C GLU A 153 21.34 11.91 6.24
N GLU A 154 22.50 11.92 5.57
CA GLU A 154 23.33 10.72 5.36
C GLU A 154 23.79 10.11 6.70
N SER A 155 24.28 10.95 7.62
CA SER A 155 24.75 10.49 8.94
C SER A 155 23.61 9.97 9.82
N LEU A 156 22.43 10.58 9.72
CA LEU A 156 21.22 10.14 10.42
C LEU A 156 20.73 8.78 9.89
N GLN A 157 20.68 8.62 8.57
CA GLN A 157 20.28 7.36 7.94
C GLN A 157 21.19 6.20 8.38
N SER A 158 22.50 6.43 8.48
CA SER A 158 23.46 5.44 8.98
C SER A 158 23.14 4.98 10.42
N VAL A 159 22.82 5.90 11.33
CA VAL A 159 22.47 5.55 12.72
C VAL A 159 21.11 4.88 12.83
N GLU A 160 20.12 5.33 12.08
CA GLU A 160 18.79 4.71 12.08
C GLU A 160 18.83 3.27 11.57
N THR A 161 19.67 3.02 10.57
CA THR A 161 19.93 1.66 10.06
C THR A 161 20.61 0.80 11.14
N GLY A 162 21.62 1.33 11.84
CA GLY A 162 22.30 0.63 12.93
C GLY A 162 21.39 0.33 14.14
N LEU A 163 20.52 1.26 14.53
CA LEU A 163 19.53 1.06 15.60
C LEU A 163 18.47 0.02 15.20
N GLY A 164 18.08 -0.02 13.93
CA GLY A 164 17.21 -1.08 13.39
C GLY A 164 17.85 -2.46 13.53
N ALA A 165 19.14 -2.58 13.18
CA ALA A 165 19.91 -3.81 13.34
C ALA A 165 19.98 -4.29 14.79
N LEU A 166 20.33 -3.38 15.70
CA LEU A 166 20.47 -3.67 17.13
C LEU A 166 19.14 -4.09 17.75
N SER A 167 18.02 -3.49 17.33
CA SER A 167 16.69 -3.88 17.82
C SER A 167 16.26 -5.27 17.37
N ILE A 168 16.68 -5.70 16.17
CA ILE A 168 16.43 -7.06 15.69
C ILE A 168 17.30 -8.05 16.47
N TYR A 169 18.57 -7.73 16.66
CA TYR A 169 19.50 -8.56 17.44
C TYR A 169 19.06 -8.76 18.90
N GLU A 170 18.70 -7.67 19.59
CA GLU A 170 18.20 -7.75 20.98
C GLU A 170 16.90 -8.55 21.08
N SER A 171 16.01 -8.42 20.08
CA SER A 171 14.76 -9.19 20.04
C SER A 171 15.01 -10.67 19.78
N ALA A 172 15.98 -11.00 18.93
CA ALA A 172 16.40 -12.38 18.69
C ALA A 172 17.05 -13.00 19.94
N GLN A 173 17.92 -12.26 20.63
CA GLN A 173 18.57 -12.70 21.87
C GLN A 173 17.54 -12.91 22.99
N GLN A 174 16.59 -11.99 23.15
CA GLN A 174 15.50 -12.11 24.13
C GLN A 174 14.60 -13.31 23.83
N SER A 175 14.30 -13.56 22.56
CA SER A 175 13.51 -14.71 22.13
C SER A 175 14.25 -16.03 22.39
N HIS A 176 15.55 -16.07 22.12
CA HIS A 176 16.42 -17.20 22.41
C HIS A 176 16.51 -17.50 23.92
N ASP A 177 16.75 -16.48 24.75
CA ASP A 177 16.83 -16.65 26.21
C ASP A 177 15.51 -17.14 26.80
N ARG A 178 14.38 -16.63 26.30
CA ARG A 178 13.05 -17.06 26.73
C ARG A 178 12.78 -18.53 26.36
N LEU A 179 13.15 -18.96 25.16
CA LEU A 179 13.02 -20.36 24.72
C LEU A 179 13.95 -21.29 25.52
N ARG A 180 15.17 -20.87 25.81
CA ARG A 180 16.13 -21.61 26.64
C ARG A 180 15.61 -21.79 28.07
N GLU A 181 15.08 -20.74 28.69
CA GLU A 181 14.48 -20.83 30.02
C GLU A 181 13.24 -21.74 30.03
N MET A 182 12.41 -21.72 28.99
CA MET A 182 11.28 -22.65 28.85
C MET A 182 11.75 -24.10 28.73
N ALA A 183 12.81 -24.35 27.95
CA ALA A 183 13.40 -25.68 27.80
C ALA A 183 14.05 -26.19 29.10
N GLU A 184 14.77 -25.34 29.82
CA GLU A 184 15.36 -25.66 31.13
C GLU A 184 14.26 -25.94 32.18
N ARG A 185 13.14 -25.22 32.15
CA ARG A 185 11.98 -25.48 33.02
C ARG A 185 11.35 -26.84 32.70
N LEU A 186 11.09 -27.14 31.42
CA LEU A 186 10.61 -28.45 30.96
C LEU A 186 11.53 -29.60 31.37
N GLN A 187 12.85 -29.40 31.29
CA GLN A 187 13.84 -30.42 31.59
C GLN A 187 13.96 -30.71 33.10
N ASN A 188 13.60 -29.74 33.95
CA ASN A 188 13.67 -29.84 35.41
C ASN A 188 12.29 -30.02 36.09
N ALA A 189 11.19 -29.98 35.34
CA ALA A 189 9.83 -30.17 35.85
C ALA A 189 9.55 -31.64 36.15
N ASP A 190 8.72 -31.90 37.17
CA ASP A 190 8.19 -33.24 37.44
C ASP A 190 7.26 -33.63 36.27
N PRO A 191 7.43 -34.80 35.62
CA PRO A 191 6.65 -35.20 34.45
C PRO A 191 5.12 -35.26 34.64
N ASP A 192 4.61 -35.14 35.87
CA ASP A 192 3.18 -35.04 36.17
C ASP A 192 2.72 -33.61 36.61
N ASP A 193 3.55 -32.58 36.48
CA ASP A 193 3.22 -31.19 36.85
C ASP A 193 2.41 -30.46 35.75
N ALA A 194 1.12 -30.76 35.73
CA ALA A 194 0.16 -30.18 34.78
C ALA A 194 -0.01 -28.65 34.88
N GLU A 195 0.48 -28.00 35.94
CA GLU A 195 0.45 -26.53 36.04
C GLU A 195 1.62 -25.91 35.29
N ALA A 196 2.83 -26.49 35.41
CA ALA A 196 4.01 -26.09 34.65
C ALA A 196 3.79 -26.24 33.14
N ASP A 197 3.16 -27.35 32.72
CA ASP A 197 2.83 -27.60 31.30
C ASP A 197 1.87 -26.54 30.73
N ARG A 198 0.81 -26.18 31.48
CA ARG A 198 -0.16 -25.16 31.06
C ARG A 198 0.44 -23.77 30.99
N GLU A 199 1.35 -23.44 31.90
CA GLU A 199 2.04 -22.16 31.90
C GLU A 199 3.00 -22.04 30.70
N ILE A 200 3.70 -23.12 30.36
CA ILE A 200 4.55 -23.23 29.18
C ILE A 200 3.73 -23.17 27.88
N GLU A 201 2.59 -23.87 27.80
CA GLU A 201 1.68 -23.78 26.65
C GLU A 201 1.15 -22.35 26.44
N ARG A 202 0.83 -21.65 27.53
CA ARG A 202 0.41 -20.24 27.48
C ARG A 202 1.55 -19.33 27.01
N GLU A 203 2.76 -19.50 27.55
CA GLU A 203 3.93 -18.73 27.11
C GLU A 203 4.29 -19.00 25.63
N LEU A 204 4.17 -20.25 25.15
CA LEU A 204 4.32 -20.63 23.74
C LEU A 204 3.24 -20.02 22.85
N ALA A 205 1.99 -19.95 23.35
CA ALA A 205 0.89 -19.32 22.64
C ALA A 205 1.06 -17.80 22.54
N GLU A 206 1.54 -17.15 23.61
CA GLU A 206 1.90 -15.73 23.60
C GLU A 206 3.08 -15.44 22.66
N PHE A 207 4.11 -16.30 22.65
CA PHE A 207 5.24 -16.21 21.74
C PHE A 207 4.83 -16.33 20.27
N LYS A 208 3.89 -17.24 19.96
CA LYS A 208 3.27 -17.38 18.63
C LYS A 208 2.41 -16.17 18.25
N ALA A 209 1.81 -15.48 19.22
CA ALA A 209 0.94 -14.33 19.00
C ALA A 209 1.70 -13.02 18.74
N THR A 210 2.95 -12.89 19.19
CA THR A 210 3.80 -11.69 18.96
C THR A 210 4.39 -11.57 17.54
N GLY A 211 4.08 -12.51 16.65
CA GLY A 211 4.12 -12.28 15.19
C GLY A 211 5.48 -12.25 14.51
N GLN A 212 6.59 -12.46 15.22
CA GLN A 212 7.91 -12.64 14.59
C GLN A 212 8.51 -13.94 15.09
N SER A 213 8.67 -14.91 14.20
CA SER A 213 9.38 -16.14 14.55
C SER A 213 10.89 -15.85 14.69
N PRO A 214 11.64 -16.60 15.52
CA PRO A 214 13.10 -16.51 15.58
C PRO A 214 13.77 -16.58 14.20
N LEU A 215 13.16 -17.32 13.27
CA LEU A 215 13.59 -17.43 11.89
C LEU A 215 13.34 -16.15 11.08
N ASP A 216 12.17 -15.52 11.22
CA ASP A 216 11.90 -14.21 10.59
C ASP A 216 12.88 -13.14 11.09
N GLN A 217 13.26 -13.23 12.38
CA GLN A 217 14.24 -12.35 12.99
C GLN A 217 15.66 -12.65 12.49
N LEU A 218 16.06 -13.92 12.38
CA LEU A 218 17.35 -14.35 11.81
C LEU A 218 17.49 -14.03 10.32
N GLN A 219 16.42 -14.15 9.54
CA GLN A 219 16.40 -13.81 8.10
C GLN A 219 16.42 -12.30 7.88
N LYS A 220 15.63 -11.54 8.65
CA LYS A 220 15.73 -10.07 8.66
C LYS A 220 17.13 -9.63 9.11
N MET A 221 17.72 -10.30 10.09
CA MET A 221 19.08 -10.01 10.57
C MET A 221 20.15 -10.36 9.54
N SER A 222 20.07 -11.49 8.84
CA SER A 222 21.01 -11.83 7.75
C SER A 222 20.92 -10.85 6.59
N ALA A 223 19.71 -10.52 6.13
CA ALA A 223 19.49 -9.57 5.04
C ALA A 223 19.96 -8.16 5.41
N LEU A 224 19.78 -7.76 6.67
CA LEU A 224 20.28 -6.48 7.17
C LEU A 224 21.80 -6.51 7.36
N VAL A 225 22.39 -7.59 7.90
CA VAL A 225 23.84 -7.79 8.00
C VAL A 225 24.48 -7.66 6.61
N ASP A 226 23.95 -8.32 5.59
CA ASP A 226 24.46 -8.19 4.21
C ASP A 226 24.33 -6.76 3.65
N GLN A 227 23.31 -6.01 4.08
CA GLN A 227 23.08 -4.61 3.69
C GLN A 227 23.98 -3.59 4.40
N VAL A 228 24.22 -3.76 5.70
CA VAL A 228 24.94 -2.77 6.53
C VAL A 228 26.42 -3.14 6.71
N MET A 229 26.82 -4.41 6.57
CA MET A 229 28.21 -4.87 6.78
C MET A 229 29.27 -4.08 5.99
N PRO A 230 29.07 -3.72 4.72
CA PRO A 230 30.04 -2.90 3.98
C PRO A 230 30.19 -1.48 4.56
N THR A 231 29.13 -0.94 5.17
CA THR A 231 29.09 0.40 5.77
C THR A 231 29.59 0.40 7.22
N LEU A 232 29.45 -0.73 7.93
CA LEU A 232 29.89 -0.92 9.31
C LEU A 232 31.38 -1.29 9.43
N THR A 233 31.92 -2.05 8.48
CA THR A 233 33.32 -2.50 8.49
C THR A 233 34.29 -1.48 7.87
N SER A 234 33.79 -0.37 7.33
CA SER A 234 34.60 0.66 6.66
C SER A 234 35.59 1.39 7.58
N ALA A 235 35.54 1.16 8.90
CA ALA A 235 36.46 1.71 9.90
C ALA A 235 37.34 0.66 10.61
N ALA A 236 37.07 -0.65 10.43
CA ALA A 236 37.83 -1.75 11.03
C ALA A 236 38.98 -2.19 10.10
N SER A 237 40.01 -2.84 10.65
CA SER A 237 41.01 -3.47 9.77
C SER A 237 40.38 -4.63 8.99
N PRO A 238 40.86 -4.96 7.78
CA PRO A 238 40.31 -6.06 6.98
C PRO A 238 40.29 -7.41 7.71
N GLU A 239 41.23 -7.65 8.63
CA GLU A 239 41.28 -8.86 9.47
C GLU A 239 40.21 -8.86 10.56
N GLU A 240 39.93 -7.72 11.21
CA GLU A 240 38.86 -7.59 12.20
C GLU A 240 37.46 -7.65 11.57
N ALA A 241 37.29 -7.07 10.38
CA ALA A 241 36.06 -7.17 9.60
C ALA A 241 35.76 -8.61 9.16
N ALA A 242 36.79 -9.35 8.71
CA ALA A 242 36.66 -10.74 8.30
C ALA A 242 36.43 -11.68 9.49
N ALA A 243 37.12 -11.47 10.61
CA ALA A 243 36.90 -12.24 11.84
C ALA A 243 35.47 -12.03 12.39
N PHE A 244 34.97 -10.79 12.36
CA PHE A 244 33.62 -10.43 12.77
C PHE A 244 32.53 -11.01 11.85
N GLU A 245 32.73 -10.95 10.53
CA GLU A 245 31.84 -11.59 9.56
C GLU A 245 31.81 -13.12 9.76
N GLN A 246 32.95 -13.72 10.05
CA GLN A 246 33.06 -15.16 10.27
C GLN A 246 32.45 -15.60 11.61
N GLU A 247 32.56 -14.80 12.66
CA GLU A 247 31.96 -15.03 13.97
C GLU A 247 30.43 -14.91 13.91
N ILE A 248 29.89 -13.84 13.30
CA ILE A 248 28.43 -13.67 13.14
C ILE A 248 27.83 -14.76 12.23
N ARG A 249 28.49 -15.10 11.11
CA ARG A 249 28.02 -16.20 10.26
C ARG A 249 28.11 -17.55 10.97
N ALA A 250 29.12 -17.77 11.81
CA ALA A 250 29.26 -19.01 12.60
C ALA A 250 28.18 -19.12 13.68
N ASP A 251 27.85 -18.03 14.37
CA ASP A 251 26.80 -18.01 15.39
C ASP A 251 25.39 -18.12 14.79
N LEU A 252 25.15 -17.49 13.62
CA LEU A 252 23.92 -17.68 12.84
C LEU A 252 23.75 -19.12 12.36
N ALA A 253 24.83 -19.76 11.87
CA ALA A 253 24.81 -21.15 11.43
C ALA A 253 24.56 -22.10 12.62
N LYS A 254 25.16 -21.82 13.78
CA LYS A 254 24.99 -22.60 15.00
C LYS A 254 23.59 -22.45 15.60
N ALA A 255 22.97 -21.27 15.49
CA ALA A 255 21.58 -21.02 15.87
C ALA A 255 20.59 -21.73 14.91
N HIS A 256 20.89 -21.74 13.60
CA HIS A 256 20.11 -22.47 12.60
C HIS A 256 20.14 -24.00 12.84
N ASP A 257 21.31 -24.54 13.21
CA ASP A 257 21.52 -25.96 13.52
C ASP A 257 20.90 -26.41 14.86
N GLN A 258 20.35 -25.50 15.65
CA GLN A 258 19.71 -25.79 16.93
C GLN A 258 18.17 -25.68 16.91
N LEU A 259 17.58 -25.25 15.78
CA LEU A 259 16.13 -25.19 15.57
C LEU A 259 15.49 -26.59 15.63
N ASP A 260 14.23 -26.68 16.08
CA ASP A 260 13.48 -27.94 16.05
C ASP A 260 13.23 -28.41 14.59
N PRO A 261 13.23 -29.73 14.29
CA PRO A 261 12.92 -30.28 12.96
C PRO A 261 11.60 -29.83 12.30
N GLU A 262 10.62 -29.29 13.01
CA GLU A 262 9.41 -28.70 12.41
C GLU A 262 9.62 -27.22 12.00
N GLU A 263 10.47 -26.49 12.73
CA GLU A 263 10.89 -25.11 12.42
C GLU A 263 11.94 -25.06 11.30
N ARG A 264 12.84 -26.06 11.23
CA ARG A 264 13.68 -26.30 10.06
C ARG A 264 12.84 -26.62 8.83
N ARG A 265 11.79 -27.42 8.96
CA ARG A 265 10.83 -27.70 7.88
C ARG A 265 10.14 -26.44 7.36
N ARG A 266 9.85 -25.46 8.21
CA ARG A 266 9.27 -24.17 7.79
C ARG A 266 10.29 -23.23 7.12
N ALA A 267 11.54 -23.24 7.56
CA ALA A 267 12.63 -22.55 6.86
C ALA A 267 12.91 -23.20 5.50
N ASP A 268 12.91 -24.52 5.48
CA ASP A 268 12.90 -25.35 4.29
C ASP A 268 11.61 -25.17 3.49
N GLU A 269 10.48 -24.67 4.03
CA GLU A 269 9.26 -24.38 3.26
C GLU A 269 9.36 -23.06 2.49
N THR A 270 10.05 -22.03 3.01
CA THR A 270 10.35 -20.80 2.24
C THR A 270 11.40 -21.06 1.16
N ASN A 271 12.43 -21.85 1.48
CA ASN A 271 13.33 -22.40 0.45
C ASN A 271 12.59 -23.40 -0.44
N ALA A 272 11.63 -24.18 0.05
CA ALA A 272 10.78 -25.08 -0.73
C ALA A 272 9.63 -24.40 -1.43
N ILE A 273 9.52 -23.07 -1.42
CA ILE A 273 8.73 -22.38 -2.45
C ILE A 273 9.57 -22.25 -3.72
N PHE A 274 10.87 -21.96 -3.60
CA PHE A 274 11.83 -22.05 -4.70
C PHE A 274 12.14 -23.52 -5.06
N ASP A 275 12.34 -24.41 -4.08
CA ASP A 275 12.49 -25.86 -4.24
C ASP A 275 11.15 -26.60 -4.43
N ALA A 276 9.99 -25.93 -4.48
CA ALA A 276 8.73 -26.45 -5.07
C ALA A 276 8.45 -25.85 -6.45
N ALA A 277 8.91 -24.63 -6.72
CA ALA A 277 8.97 -24.09 -8.07
C ALA A 277 9.95 -24.90 -8.95
N ILE A 278 11.05 -25.40 -8.39
CA ILE A 278 12.01 -26.29 -9.07
C ILE A 278 11.37 -27.64 -9.46
N PRO A 279 10.66 -28.40 -8.61
CA PRO A 279 9.83 -29.53 -8.98
C PRO A 279 8.70 -29.22 -9.94
N LEU A 280 8.08 -28.03 -9.91
CA LEU A 280 7.08 -27.63 -10.91
C LEU A 280 7.74 -27.31 -12.27
N LEU A 281 8.92 -26.70 -12.28
CA LEU A 281 9.77 -26.49 -13.46
C LEU A 281 10.38 -27.81 -13.96
N ASN A 282 10.68 -28.76 -13.07
CA ASN A 282 11.18 -30.10 -13.35
C ASN A 282 10.06 -31.04 -13.82
N GLU A 283 8.86 -31.02 -13.22
CA GLU A 283 7.66 -31.72 -13.71
C GLU A 283 7.23 -31.14 -15.06
N ALA A 284 7.31 -29.81 -15.25
CA ALA A 284 7.13 -29.17 -16.55
C ALA A 284 8.28 -29.45 -17.54
N ALA A 285 9.46 -29.83 -17.05
CA ALA A 285 10.59 -30.28 -17.87
C ALA A 285 10.47 -31.76 -18.27
N ASP A 286 9.89 -32.61 -17.43
CA ASP A 286 9.73 -34.04 -17.70
C ASP A 286 8.54 -34.35 -18.60
N ARG A 287 7.68 -33.37 -18.86
CA ARG A 287 6.43 -33.51 -19.60
C ARG A 287 6.34 -32.48 -20.73
N GLN A 288 6.13 -32.94 -21.97
CA GLN A 288 6.37 -32.24 -23.26
C GLN A 288 5.60 -30.92 -23.51
N GLY A 289 5.71 -29.91 -22.64
CA GLY A 289 5.03 -28.60 -22.78
C GLY A 289 5.96 -27.38 -22.83
N VAL A 290 7.26 -27.55 -22.56
CA VAL A 290 8.27 -26.47 -22.62
C VAL A 290 9.38 -26.89 -23.60
N THR A 291 9.64 -26.08 -24.63
CA THR A 291 10.73 -26.35 -25.59
C THR A 291 12.07 -26.47 -24.85
N LYS A 292 12.96 -27.31 -25.36
CA LYS A 292 14.28 -27.53 -24.74
C LYS A 292 15.05 -26.21 -24.56
N GLU A 293 14.97 -25.28 -25.53
CA GLU A 293 15.61 -23.96 -25.41
C GLU A 293 15.01 -23.09 -24.29
N ARG A 294 13.69 -23.13 -24.06
CA ARG A 294 13.03 -22.37 -22.97
C ARG A 294 13.41 -22.89 -21.59
N ARG A 295 13.68 -24.19 -21.48
CA ARG A 295 14.09 -24.88 -20.26
C ARG A 295 15.51 -24.49 -19.86
N GLU A 296 16.45 -24.58 -20.79
CA GLU A 296 17.85 -24.18 -20.58
C GLU A 296 17.93 -22.69 -20.23
N ALA A 297 17.15 -21.84 -20.91
CA ALA A 297 17.05 -20.42 -20.58
C ALA A 297 16.51 -20.16 -19.16
N GLY A 298 15.50 -20.90 -18.69
CA GLY A 298 14.93 -20.73 -17.35
C GLY A 298 15.90 -21.10 -16.22
N PHE A 299 16.67 -22.19 -16.39
CA PHE A 299 17.72 -22.57 -15.44
C PHE A 299 18.89 -21.57 -15.45
N ASP A 300 19.33 -21.14 -16.63
CA ASP A 300 20.37 -20.10 -16.77
C ASP A 300 19.96 -18.78 -16.12
N ILE A 301 18.68 -18.42 -16.23
CA ILE A 301 18.07 -17.24 -15.60
C ILE A 301 18.14 -17.35 -14.07
N LEU A 302 17.74 -18.49 -13.48
CA LEU A 302 17.78 -18.71 -12.03
C LEU A 302 19.21 -18.72 -11.46
N GLU A 303 20.15 -19.35 -12.16
CA GLU A 303 21.57 -19.33 -11.77
C GLU A 303 22.18 -17.92 -11.87
N ARG A 304 21.79 -17.12 -12.88
CA ARG A 304 22.19 -15.71 -12.97
C ARG A 304 21.61 -14.86 -11.85
N PHE A 305 20.36 -15.09 -11.44
CA PHE A 305 19.77 -14.41 -10.28
C PHE A 305 20.49 -14.76 -9.00
N LYS A 306 20.78 -16.05 -8.79
CA LYS A 306 21.56 -16.51 -7.66
C LYS A 306 22.93 -15.81 -7.62
N ALA A 307 23.62 -15.71 -8.77
CA ALA A 307 24.88 -14.99 -8.87
C ALA A 307 24.73 -13.48 -8.58
N LEU A 308 23.75 -12.81 -9.18
CA LEU A 308 23.46 -11.39 -8.99
C LEU A 308 22.99 -11.04 -7.57
N ALA A 309 22.28 -11.94 -6.90
CA ALA A 309 21.83 -11.77 -5.51
C ALA A 309 22.99 -11.98 -4.52
N THR A 310 24.03 -12.72 -4.92
CA THR A 310 25.23 -12.97 -4.09
C THR A 310 26.36 -11.96 -4.30
N GLU A 311 26.29 -11.09 -5.31
CA GLU A 311 27.31 -10.07 -5.57
C GLU A 311 27.03 -8.76 -4.80
N SER A 312 27.96 -8.30 -3.96
CA SER A 312 27.85 -6.97 -3.32
C SER A 312 28.29 -5.85 -4.28
N PRO A 313 27.44 -4.85 -4.57
CA PRO A 313 27.80 -3.76 -5.49
C PRO A 313 28.91 -2.88 -4.89
N GLN A 314 30.01 -2.76 -5.62
CA GLN A 314 31.19 -2.00 -5.17
C GLN A 314 31.10 -0.47 -5.42
N SER A 315 30.02 0.01 -6.05
CA SER A 315 29.78 1.45 -6.30
C SER A 315 28.29 1.74 -6.58
N PRO A 316 27.83 3.00 -6.44
CA PRO A 316 26.45 3.40 -6.79
C PRO A 316 26.06 3.14 -8.25
N GLU A 317 27.02 3.24 -9.17
CA GLU A 317 26.83 2.93 -10.60
C GLU A 317 26.65 1.42 -10.83
N LYS A 318 27.42 0.59 -10.10
CA LYS A 318 27.25 -0.86 -10.11
C LYS A 318 25.95 -1.29 -9.43
N MET A 319 25.52 -0.60 -8.37
CA MET A 319 24.23 -0.82 -7.72
C MET A 319 23.06 -0.53 -8.67
N THR A 320 23.13 0.59 -9.41
CA THR A 320 22.11 0.94 -10.42
C THR A 320 22.09 -0.10 -11.56
N THR A 321 23.27 -0.57 -11.98
CA THR A 321 23.41 -1.62 -13.00
C THR A 321 22.86 -2.96 -12.52
N GLN A 322 23.15 -3.35 -11.27
CA GLN A 322 22.67 -4.59 -10.65
C GLN A 322 21.16 -4.54 -10.40
N VAL A 323 20.60 -3.40 -9.97
CA VAL A 323 19.15 -3.19 -9.88
C VAL A 323 18.50 -3.27 -11.26
N GLY A 324 19.14 -2.73 -12.30
CA GLY A 324 18.71 -2.89 -13.70
C GLY A 324 18.69 -4.36 -14.14
N GLN A 325 19.78 -5.09 -13.88
CA GLN A 325 19.91 -6.52 -14.19
C GLN A 325 18.91 -7.38 -13.40
N MET A 326 18.64 -7.02 -12.14
CA MET A 326 17.64 -7.67 -11.30
C MET A 326 16.22 -7.45 -11.85
N ARG A 327 15.92 -6.24 -12.30
CA ARG A 327 14.65 -5.91 -12.97
C ARG A 327 14.49 -6.67 -14.28
N ASP A 328 15.56 -6.78 -15.08
CA ASP A 328 15.56 -7.56 -16.32
C ASP A 328 15.35 -9.06 -16.05
N PHE A 329 15.97 -9.59 -14.99
CA PHE A 329 15.74 -10.96 -14.54
C PHE A 329 14.27 -11.20 -14.14
N ILE A 330 13.71 -10.34 -13.27
CA ILE A 330 12.31 -10.44 -12.83
C ILE A 330 11.37 -10.44 -14.04
N SER A 331 11.65 -9.60 -15.04
CA SER A 331 10.90 -9.53 -16.30
C SER A 331 11.00 -10.84 -17.13
N GLN A 332 12.20 -11.42 -17.23
CA GLN A 332 12.40 -12.69 -17.95
C GLN A 332 11.73 -13.87 -17.22
N PHE A 333 11.87 -13.95 -15.90
CA PHE A 333 11.20 -14.95 -15.07
C PHE A 333 9.67 -14.81 -15.16
N LYS A 334 9.15 -13.58 -15.12
CA LYS A 334 7.72 -13.30 -15.34
C LYS A 334 7.22 -13.87 -16.66
N HIS A 335 7.96 -13.67 -17.75
CA HIS A 335 7.57 -14.20 -19.06
C HIS A 335 7.43 -15.74 -19.07
N ILE A 336 8.32 -16.43 -18.34
CA ILE A 336 8.29 -17.90 -18.22
C ILE A 336 7.16 -18.34 -17.30
N TYR A 337 7.11 -17.81 -16.07
CA TYR A 337 6.15 -18.20 -15.04
C TYR A 337 4.70 -17.89 -15.44
N ALA A 338 4.46 -16.68 -15.97
CA ALA A 338 3.15 -16.29 -16.47
C ALA A 338 2.78 -17.00 -17.78
N GLY A 339 3.74 -17.53 -18.54
CA GLY A 339 3.50 -18.18 -19.85
C GLY A 339 3.24 -19.69 -19.80
N LEU A 340 3.19 -20.31 -18.61
CA LEU A 340 3.01 -21.76 -18.47
C LEU A 340 1.61 -22.22 -18.93
N GLY A 341 1.55 -23.10 -19.93
CA GLY A 341 0.33 -23.73 -20.45
C GLY A 341 -0.10 -25.00 -19.68
N LEU A 342 -1.04 -25.77 -20.25
CA LEU A 342 -1.45 -27.09 -19.74
C LEU A 342 -0.77 -28.22 -20.52
N GLN A 343 -0.48 -29.32 -19.86
CA GLN A 343 0.15 -30.49 -20.47
C GLN A 343 -0.87 -31.35 -21.22
N GLY A 344 -0.53 -31.81 -22.43
CA GLY A 344 -1.35 -32.77 -23.19
C GLY A 344 -2.67 -32.21 -23.73
N VAL A 345 -2.88 -30.90 -23.55
CA VAL A 345 -4.00 -30.16 -24.13
C VAL A 345 -3.58 -29.70 -25.51
N SER A 346 -4.32 -30.15 -26.53
CA SER A 346 -4.16 -29.70 -27.92
C SER A 346 -5.38 -28.86 -28.31
N PRO A 347 -5.20 -27.77 -29.08
CA PRO A 347 -6.31 -26.99 -29.64
C PRO A 347 -7.27 -27.82 -30.49
N ASP A 348 -6.76 -28.94 -31.03
CA ASP A 348 -7.51 -29.83 -31.91
C ASP A 348 -8.39 -30.85 -31.14
N ASN A 349 -8.31 -30.90 -29.80
CA ASN A 349 -9.12 -31.80 -28.98
C ASN A 349 -10.30 -31.05 -28.32
N PRO A 350 -11.54 -31.26 -28.79
CA PRO A 350 -12.72 -30.61 -28.21
C PRO A 350 -12.92 -30.87 -26.72
N ALA A 351 -12.44 -32.01 -26.19
CA ALA A 351 -12.55 -32.34 -24.78
C ALA A 351 -11.73 -31.41 -23.87
N CYS A 352 -10.69 -30.76 -24.42
CA CYS A 352 -9.78 -29.89 -23.67
C CYS A 352 -9.99 -28.39 -23.96
N ALA A 353 -10.88 -28.03 -24.88
CA ALA A 353 -11.07 -26.66 -25.35
C ALA A 353 -11.38 -25.68 -24.20
N ARG A 354 -12.19 -26.08 -23.20
CA ARG A 354 -12.46 -25.21 -22.04
C ARG A 354 -11.22 -25.03 -21.17
N ALA A 355 -10.47 -26.09 -20.91
CA ALA A 355 -9.27 -26.01 -20.09
C ALA A 355 -8.19 -25.12 -20.74
N GLU A 356 -8.08 -25.16 -22.07
CA GLU A 356 -7.22 -24.26 -22.85
C GLU A 356 -7.62 -22.79 -22.70
N VAL A 357 -8.91 -22.46 -22.78
CA VAL A 357 -9.37 -21.09 -22.52
C VAL A 357 -9.10 -20.67 -21.07
N LEU A 358 -9.31 -21.55 -20.10
CA LEU A 358 -9.09 -21.21 -18.69
C LEU A 358 -7.63 -20.99 -18.34
N VAL A 359 -6.69 -21.67 -19.01
CA VAL A 359 -5.27 -21.47 -18.72
C VAL A 359 -4.80 -20.08 -19.12
N THR A 360 -5.35 -19.46 -20.18
CA THR A 360 -4.95 -18.09 -20.55
C THR A 360 -5.32 -17.08 -19.46
N TYR A 361 -6.43 -17.29 -18.76
CA TYR A 361 -6.79 -16.47 -17.61
C TYR A 361 -5.88 -16.73 -16.40
N ILE A 362 -5.51 -17.99 -16.12
CA ILE A 362 -4.52 -18.31 -15.08
C ILE A 362 -3.18 -17.61 -15.36
N GLN A 363 -2.76 -17.56 -16.63
CA GLN A 363 -1.55 -16.86 -17.07
C GLN A 363 -1.62 -15.36 -16.75
N SER A 364 -2.75 -14.70 -17.04
CA SER A 364 -2.98 -13.30 -16.67
C SER A 364 -2.94 -13.08 -15.16
N LEU A 365 -3.60 -13.94 -14.37
CA LEU A 365 -3.61 -13.86 -12.91
C LEU A 365 -2.20 -14.04 -12.31
N ARG A 366 -1.38 -14.97 -12.84
CA ARG A 366 0.03 -15.13 -12.47
C ARG A 366 0.83 -13.86 -12.74
N GLY A 367 0.65 -13.27 -13.93
CA GLY A 367 1.30 -12.03 -14.31
C GLY A 367 1.00 -10.90 -13.33
N PHE A 368 -0.27 -10.72 -12.98
CA PHE A 368 -0.70 -9.73 -12.00
C PHE A 368 -0.07 -9.95 -10.63
N VAL A 369 -0.18 -11.15 -10.05
CA VAL A 369 0.30 -11.38 -8.68
C VAL A 369 1.81 -11.19 -8.56
N LEU A 370 2.55 -11.51 -9.63
CA LEU A 370 3.98 -11.30 -9.70
C LEU A 370 4.33 -9.81 -9.82
N ASP A 371 3.55 -9.04 -10.59
CA ASP A 371 3.71 -7.58 -10.65
C ASP A 371 3.46 -6.93 -9.29
N GLU A 372 2.39 -7.32 -8.61
CA GLU A 372 2.06 -6.83 -7.27
C GLU A 372 3.16 -7.19 -6.26
N THR A 373 3.66 -8.43 -6.28
CA THR A 373 4.70 -8.90 -5.34
C THR A 373 6.04 -8.16 -5.50
N ASN A 374 6.30 -7.60 -6.69
CA ASN A 374 7.52 -6.86 -7.01
C ASN A 374 7.43 -5.35 -6.74
N GLN A 375 6.33 -4.86 -6.17
CA GLN A 375 6.22 -3.47 -5.76
C GLN A 375 7.14 -3.17 -4.55
N SER A 376 7.77 -1.99 -4.55
CA SER A 376 8.83 -1.63 -3.60
C SER A 376 8.36 -1.31 -2.18
N GLN A 377 7.05 -1.31 -1.90
CA GLN A 377 6.47 -0.82 -0.63
C GLN A 377 5.32 -1.71 -0.12
N LEU A 378 5.46 -3.04 -0.20
CA LEU A 378 4.45 -3.97 0.32
C LEU A 378 4.51 -4.14 1.84
N GLY A 379 3.35 -4.06 2.48
CA GLY A 379 3.18 -4.44 3.88
C GLY A 379 3.36 -5.95 4.11
N ASP A 380 3.58 -6.37 5.37
CA ASP A 380 3.84 -7.77 5.70
C ASP A 380 2.60 -8.67 5.45
N THR A 381 1.40 -8.18 5.72
CA THR A 381 0.14 -8.93 5.54
C THR A 381 -0.25 -8.99 4.07
N GLU A 382 -0.08 -7.88 3.36
CA GLU A 382 -0.24 -7.77 1.91
C GLU A 382 0.69 -8.75 1.19
N ARG A 383 1.97 -8.78 1.58
CA ARG A 383 2.96 -9.72 1.05
C ARG A 383 2.55 -11.18 1.28
N LYS A 384 2.14 -11.55 2.51
CA LYS A 384 1.64 -12.89 2.82
C LYS A 384 0.43 -13.28 1.98
N THR A 385 -0.49 -12.33 1.76
CA THR A 385 -1.70 -12.53 0.94
C THR A 385 -1.35 -12.80 -0.52
N LEU A 386 -0.41 -12.04 -1.09
CA LEU A 386 0.07 -12.26 -2.46
C LEU A 386 0.79 -13.60 -2.61
N PHE A 387 1.56 -14.03 -1.60
CA PHE A 387 2.17 -15.36 -1.56
C PHE A 387 1.14 -16.50 -1.51
N ASP A 388 0.07 -16.37 -0.70
CA ASP A 388 -1.03 -17.33 -0.67
C ASP A 388 -1.69 -17.48 -2.06
N PHE A 389 -1.90 -16.35 -2.76
CA PHE A 389 -2.43 -16.40 -4.13
C PHE A 389 -1.51 -17.15 -5.09
N MET A 390 -0.19 -16.95 -5.05
CA MET A 390 0.75 -17.72 -5.88
C MET A 390 0.63 -19.23 -5.65
N LEU A 391 0.51 -19.66 -4.39
CA LEU A 391 0.32 -21.06 -4.04
C LEU A 391 -1.02 -21.60 -4.58
N ARG A 392 -2.13 -20.89 -4.32
CA ARG A 392 -3.47 -21.29 -4.76
C ARG A 392 -3.63 -21.30 -6.28
N ILE A 393 -3.00 -20.37 -6.99
CA ILE A 393 -2.92 -20.37 -8.45
C ILE A 393 -2.21 -21.63 -8.94
N SER A 394 -1.10 -22.01 -8.31
CA SER A 394 -0.32 -23.20 -8.69
C SER A 394 -1.12 -24.49 -8.46
N GLN A 395 -1.80 -24.60 -7.32
CA GLN A 395 -2.71 -25.71 -7.02
C GLN A 395 -3.91 -25.77 -7.98
N THR A 396 -4.45 -24.61 -8.38
CA THR A 396 -5.57 -24.52 -9.32
C THR A 396 -5.14 -24.90 -10.73
N HIS A 397 -3.96 -24.48 -11.18
CA HIS A 397 -3.37 -24.87 -12.46
C HIS A 397 -3.14 -26.39 -12.53
N LYS A 398 -2.58 -27.00 -11.47
CA LYS A 398 -2.43 -28.45 -11.39
C LYS A 398 -3.77 -29.18 -11.48
N ALA A 399 -4.75 -28.76 -10.67
CA ALA A 399 -6.09 -29.34 -10.70
C ALA A 399 -6.76 -29.21 -12.07
N LEU A 400 -6.57 -28.08 -12.76
CA LEU A 400 -7.06 -27.87 -14.12
C LEU A 400 -6.35 -28.80 -15.12
N SER A 401 -5.04 -28.97 -14.99
CA SER A 401 -4.26 -29.89 -15.83
C SER A 401 -4.73 -31.35 -15.66
N ASP A 402 -4.97 -31.78 -14.42
CA ASP A 402 -5.46 -33.14 -14.12
C ASP A 402 -6.88 -33.35 -14.66
N ALA A 403 -7.71 -32.30 -14.65
CA ALA A 403 -9.08 -32.32 -15.12
C ALA A 403 -9.24 -32.08 -16.64
N ALA A 404 -8.17 -31.71 -17.35
CA ALA A 404 -8.27 -31.07 -18.67
C ALA A 404 -8.99 -31.88 -19.75
N HIS A 405 -9.05 -33.21 -19.61
CA HIS A 405 -9.69 -34.12 -20.56
C HIS A 405 -11.10 -34.55 -20.15
N ASP A 406 -11.59 -34.09 -19.00
CA ASP A 406 -12.95 -34.33 -18.49
C ASP A 406 -13.65 -32.98 -18.33
N GLU A 407 -14.65 -32.73 -19.17
CA GLU A 407 -15.41 -31.49 -19.18
C GLU A 407 -16.10 -31.21 -17.84
N ALA A 408 -16.68 -32.24 -17.19
CA ALA A 408 -17.36 -32.07 -15.91
C ALA A 408 -16.36 -31.79 -14.78
N ALA A 409 -15.19 -32.43 -14.80
CA ALA A 409 -14.11 -32.13 -13.86
C ALA A 409 -13.55 -30.73 -14.07
N THR A 410 -13.35 -30.32 -15.32
CA THR A 410 -12.88 -28.97 -15.69
C THR A 410 -13.86 -27.91 -15.18
N ARG A 411 -15.17 -28.11 -15.40
CA ARG A 411 -16.22 -27.21 -14.89
C ARG A 411 -16.20 -27.11 -13.36
N ARG A 412 -15.96 -28.21 -12.64
CA ARG A 412 -15.82 -28.18 -11.16
C ARG A 412 -14.60 -27.38 -10.72
N VAL A 413 -13.44 -27.57 -11.36
CA VAL A 413 -12.23 -26.77 -11.05
C VAL A 413 -12.47 -25.28 -11.31
N GLU A 414 -13.11 -24.95 -12.43
CA GLU A 414 -13.49 -23.58 -12.76
C GLU A 414 -14.40 -22.96 -11.68
N HIS A 415 -15.46 -23.67 -11.32
CA HIS A 415 -16.50 -23.23 -10.39
C HIS A 415 -16.00 -23.11 -8.93
N ASP A 416 -15.31 -24.14 -8.44
CA ASP A 416 -14.97 -24.27 -7.02
C ASP A 416 -13.63 -23.62 -6.65
N ARG A 417 -12.72 -23.46 -7.62
CA ARG A 417 -11.36 -22.97 -7.37
C ARG A 417 -11.05 -21.70 -8.12
N LEU A 418 -11.17 -21.71 -9.45
CA LEU A 418 -10.66 -20.61 -10.26
C LEU A 418 -11.48 -19.32 -10.12
N ARG A 419 -12.82 -19.38 -10.18
CA ARG A 419 -13.66 -18.18 -10.02
C ARG A 419 -13.54 -17.56 -8.61
N PRO A 420 -13.59 -18.33 -7.50
CA PRO A 420 -13.35 -17.76 -6.17
C PRO A 420 -11.96 -17.15 -6.02
N LEU A 421 -10.93 -17.78 -6.58
CA LEU A 421 -9.57 -17.26 -6.57
C LEU A 421 -9.46 -15.94 -7.36
N ALA A 422 -9.98 -15.89 -8.58
CA ALA A 422 -9.96 -14.69 -9.40
C ALA A 422 -10.74 -13.53 -8.76
N HIS A 423 -11.89 -13.83 -8.13
CA HIS A 423 -12.65 -12.85 -7.37
C HIS A 423 -11.86 -12.30 -6.18
N ALA A 424 -11.23 -13.17 -5.38
CA ALA A 424 -10.41 -12.74 -4.25
C ALA A 424 -9.21 -11.88 -4.70
N MET A 425 -8.55 -12.26 -5.80
CA MET A 425 -7.46 -11.49 -6.40
C MET A 425 -7.93 -10.12 -6.92
N ARG A 426 -9.14 -10.04 -7.50
CA ARG A 426 -9.74 -8.77 -7.91
C ARG A 426 -9.99 -7.84 -6.73
N LEU A 427 -10.54 -8.35 -5.63
CA LEU A 427 -10.74 -7.56 -4.41
C LEU A 427 -9.40 -7.07 -3.85
N CYS A 428 -8.39 -7.95 -3.81
CA CYS A 428 -7.03 -7.57 -3.44
C CYS A 428 -6.47 -6.49 -4.39
N GLY A 429 -6.72 -6.55 -5.70
CA GLY A 429 -6.35 -5.47 -6.62
C GLY A 429 -6.97 -4.11 -6.28
N LEU A 430 -8.10 -4.07 -5.58
CA LEU A 430 -8.78 -2.84 -5.15
C LEU A 430 -8.50 -2.47 -3.69
N ARG A 431 -7.63 -3.20 -2.96
CA ARG A 431 -7.36 -2.99 -1.53
C ARG A 431 -6.89 -1.57 -1.17
N GLN A 432 -6.33 -0.84 -2.12
CA GLN A 432 -5.93 0.56 -1.92
C GLN A 432 -7.10 1.55 -1.98
N HIS A 433 -8.29 1.10 -2.39
CA HIS A 433 -9.46 1.96 -2.63
C HIS A 433 -10.51 1.89 -1.51
N LEU A 434 -10.14 1.41 -0.31
CA LEU A 434 -11.05 1.37 0.83
C LEU A 434 -11.83 2.67 0.95
N THR A 435 -13.16 2.57 1.01
CA THR A 435 -14.05 3.73 1.02
C THR A 435 -15.19 3.53 2.01
N LEU A 436 -15.28 4.41 2.99
CA LEU A 436 -16.40 4.50 3.91
C LEU A 436 -17.59 5.16 3.22
N ALA A 437 -18.74 4.50 3.25
CA ALA A 437 -19.99 4.96 2.67
C ALA A 437 -21.16 4.79 3.64
N GLU A 438 -22.26 5.51 3.39
CA GLU A 438 -23.53 5.35 4.10
C GLU A 438 -24.69 5.09 3.13
N PRO A 439 -24.70 3.94 2.41
CA PRO A 439 -25.57 3.74 1.26
C PRO A 439 -27.06 4.07 1.54
N LEU A 440 -27.76 4.57 0.52
CA LEU A 440 -29.19 4.93 0.63
C LEU A 440 -30.04 3.72 1.08
N TRP A 441 -29.70 2.54 0.57
CA TRP A 441 -30.36 1.28 0.92
C TRP A 441 -29.67 0.63 2.11
N GLY A 442 -30.43 -0.15 2.88
CA GLY A 442 -29.93 -0.80 4.08
C GLY A 442 -28.72 -1.68 3.81
N TRP A 443 -27.76 -1.63 4.74
CA TRP A 443 -26.53 -2.40 4.67
C TRP A 443 -26.56 -3.57 5.66
N GLN A 444 -26.35 -4.76 5.13
CA GLN A 444 -26.09 -5.99 5.88
C GLN A 444 -24.98 -6.75 5.18
N LYS A 445 -24.10 -7.43 5.92
CA LYS A 445 -23.06 -8.27 5.30
C LYS A 445 -23.75 -9.30 4.40
N VAL A 446 -23.30 -9.36 3.15
CA VAL A 446 -23.71 -10.37 2.17
C VAL A 446 -22.47 -11.09 1.70
N ASP A 447 -22.58 -12.40 1.50
CA ASP A 447 -21.51 -13.18 0.89
C ASP A 447 -21.64 -13.03 -0.62
N VAL A 448 -20.56 -12.58 -1.26
CA VAL A 448 -20.50 -12.53 -2.73
C VAL A 448 -20.39 -13.96 -3.23
N ASN A 449 -21.24 -14.35 -4.19
CA ASN A 449 -21.11 -15.63 -4.87
C ASN A 449 -20.26 -15.42 -6.15
N PRO A 450 -19.03 -15.97 -6.24
CA PRO A 450 -18.18 -15.87 -7.43
C PRO A 450 -18.78 -16.50 -8.69
N ASN A 451 -19.82 -17.32 -8.53
CA ASN A 451 -20.56 -17.97 -9.60
C ASN A 451 -21.89 -17.27 -9.94
N CYS A 452 -22.17 -16.11 -9.34
CA CYS A 452 -23.40 -15.35 -9.56
C CYS A 452 -23.16 -14.12 -10.45
N VAL A 453 -24.07 -13.92 -11.39
CA VAL A 453 -24.08 -12.81 -12.36
C VAL A 453 -25.31 -11.94 -12.14
N PHE A 454 -25.09 -10.64 -11.99
CA PHE A 454 -26.16 -9.65 -12.01
C PHE A 454 -26.55 -9.30 -13.46
N PHE A 455 -27.83 -9.04 -13.72
CA PHE A 455 -28.28 -8.58 -15.03
C PHE A 455 -29.29 -7.43 -14.94
N ALA A 456 -29.06 -6.39 -15.74
CA ALA A 456 -30.02 -5.32 -16.00
C ALA A 456 -30.10 -5.10 -17.51
N GLY A 457 -31.30 -5.26 -18.10
CA GLY A 457 -31.42 -5.24 -19.55
C GLY A 457 -32.71 -5.77 -20.15
N GLY A 458 -32.68 -5.98 -21.47
CA GLY A 458 -33.77 -6.47 -22.28
C GLY A 458 -33.90 -8.00 -22.28
N ALA A 459 -35.05 -8.50 -22.73
CA ALA A 459 -35.35 -9.93 -22.71
C ALA A 459 -34.44 -10.76 -23.63
N GLU A 460 -34.00 -10.19 -24.76
CA GLU A 460 -33.18 -10.90 -25.76
C GLU A 460 -31.75 -11.16 -25.26
N VAL A 461 -31.07 -10.13 -24.74
CA VAL A 461 -29.75 -10.27 -24.10
C VAL A 461 -29.86 -11.18 -22.88
N LYS A 462 -30.93 -11.04 -22.08
CA LYS A 462 -31.18 -11.92 -20.93
C LYS A 462 -31.29 -13.40 -21.34
N ALA A 463 -32.04 -13.70 -22.39
CA ALA A 463 -32.22 -15.07 -22.87
C ALA A 463 -30.89 -15.67 -23.36
N SER A 464 -30.05 -14.86 -24.02
CA SER A 464 -28.71 -15.27 -24.44
C SER A 464 -27.80 -15.50 -23.23
N LEU A 465 -27.82 -14.60 -22.25
CA LEU A 465 -27.06 -14.74 -21.01
C LEU A 465 -27.46 -15.98 -20.22
N LEU A 466 -28.76 -16.31 -20.13
CA LEU A 466 -29.23 -17.53 -19.46
C LEU A 466 -28.65 -18.81 -20.09
N ARG A 467 -28.47 -18.84 -21.42
CA ARG A 467 -27.80 -19.96 -22.10
C ARG A 467 -26.34 -20.05 -21.70
N VAL A 468 -25.62 -18.93 -21.71
CA VAL A 468 -24.22 -18.86 -21.26
C VAL A 468 -24.10 -19.29 -19.80
N CYS A 469 -24.98 -18.83 -18.92
CA CYS A 469 -24.99 -19.22 -17.52
C CYS A 469 -25.19 -20.73 -17.35
N ALA A 470 -26.13 -21.33 -18.09
CA ALA A 470 -26.33 -22.78 -18.06
C ALA A 470 -25.11 -23.55 -18.59
N GLU A 471 -24.46 -23.07 -19.65
CA GLU A 471 -23.25 -23.65 -20.21
C GLU A 471 -22.06 -23.58 -19.24
N ARG A 472 -21.92 -22.46 -18.53
CA ARG A 472 -20.81 -22.21 -17.59
C ARG A 472 -21.11 -22.70 -16.17
N GLY A 473 -22.35 -23.10 -15.85
CA GLY A 473 -22.73 -23.38 -14.47
C GLY A 473 -22.64 -22.12 -13.59
N LEU A 474 -23.17 -21.01 -14.10
CA LEU A 474 -23.33 -19.75 -13.37
C LEU A 474 -24.80 -19.58 -12.97
N GLU A 475 -25.00 -18.85 -11.89
CA GLU A 475 -26.32 -18.44 -11.42
C GLU A 475 -26.61 -17.03 -11.91
N LEU A 476 -27.82 -16.79 -12.41
CA LEU A 476 -28.30 -15.44 -12.65
C LEU A 476 -28.98 -14.94 -11.37
N SER A 477 -28.62 -13.75 -10.90
CA SER A 477 -29.18 -13.16 -9.68
C SER A 477 -30.66 -12.82 -9.87
N GLU A 478 -31.55 -13.79 -9.61
CA GLU A 478 -32.99 -13.63 -9.70
C GLU A 478 -33.63 -13.79 -8.33
N LYS A 479 -33.94 -12.66 -7.66
CA LYS A 479 -34.80 -12.66 -6.47
C LYS A 479 -36.19 -12.16 -6.85
N ALA A 480 -37.22 -12.77 -6.23
CA ALA A 480 -38.61 -12.42 -6.47
C ALA A 480 -38.86 -10.92 -6.26
N LYS A 481 -39.75 -10.33 -7.06
CA LYS A 481 -40.24 -8.96 -6.89
C LYS A 481 -40.88 -8.81 -5.50
N GLY A 482 -40.13 -8.28 -4.54
CA GLY A 482 -40.59 -7.94 -3.20
C GLY A 482 -40.91 -6.44 -3.07
N TRP A 483 -41.45 -6.05 -1.92
CA TRP A 483 -41.55 -4.64 -1.55
C TRP A 483 -40.14 -4.03 -1.46
N GLY A 484 -39.91 -2.87 -2.12
CA GLY A 484 -38.62 -2.19 -2.13
C GLY A 484 -37.68 -2.59 -3.29
N ALA A 485 -38.10 -2.33 -4.54
CA ALA A 485 -37.32 -2.65 -5.75
C ALA A 485 -35.86 -2.16 -5.73
N GLY A 486 -35.61 -0.96 -5.18
CA GLY A 486 -34.25 -0.43 -5.03
C GLY A 486 -33.37 -1.28 -4.08
N GLN A 487 -33.91 -1.70 -2.92
CA GLN A 487 -33.18 -2.55 -1.98
C GLN A 487 -32.90 -3.94 -2.58
N VAL A 488 -33.86 -4.51 -3.31
CA VAL A 488 -33.70 -5.80 -3.98
C VAL A 488 -32.57 -5.72 -4.99
N ARG A 489 -32.60 -4.71 -5.88
CA ARG A 489 -31.54 -4.52 -6.88
C ARG A 489 -30.18 -4.28 -6.24
N TRP A 490 -30.13 -3.43 -5.21
CA TRP A 490 -28.92 -3.16 -4.43
C TRP A 490 -28.28 -4.44 -3.90
N ASN A 491 -29.08 -5.34 -3.31
CA ASN A 491 -28.56 -6.62 -2.81
C ASN A 491 -28.14 -7.56 -3.95
N GLN A 492 -28.89 -7.63 -5.05
CA GLN A 492 -28.53 -8.46 -6.20
C GLN A 492 -27.17 -8.08 -6.78
N ILE A 493 -26.87 -6.78 -6.89
CA ILE A 493 -25.55 -6.30 -7.34
C ILE A 493 -24.47 -6.75 -6.34
N ARG A 494 -24.68 -6.54 -5.03
CA ARG A 494 -23.70 -6.87 -3.98
C ARG A 494 -23.43 -8.36 -3.82
N GLU A 495 -24.37 -9.22 -4.19
CA GLU A 495 -24.23 -10.69 -4.13
C GLU A 495 -23.52 -11.27 -5.36
N SER A 496 -23.31 -10.45 -6.41
CA SER A 496 -22.78 -10.89 -7.70
C SER A 496 -21.33 -10.46 -7.88
N ALA A 497 -20.50 -11.33 -8.46
CA ALA A 497 -19.11 -10.98 -8.76
C ALA A 497 -18.95 -10.18 -10.07
N VAL A 498 -19.92 -10.34 -10.99
CA VAL A 498 -19.96 -9.70 -12.31
C VAL A 498 -21.37 -9.19 -12.57
N GLY A 499 -21.50 -8.05 -13.27
CA GLY A 499 -22.78 -7.51 -13.73
C GLY A 499 -22.82 -7.31 -15.23
N VAL A 500 -23.90 -7.74 -15.87
CA VAL A 500 -24.16 -7.49 -17.30
C VAL A 500 -25.20 -6.38 -17.43
N PHE A 501 -24.82 -5.32 -18.15
CA PHE A 501 -25.58 -4.08 -18.30
C PHE A 501 -25.88 -3.84 -19.77
N ASP A 502 -27.12 -4.11 -20.17
CA ASP A 502 -27.56 -4.01 -21.55
C ASP A 502 -28.10 -2.61 -21.86
N LEU A 503 -27.34 -1.84 -22.64
CA LEU A 503 -27.70 -0.50 -23.08
C LEU A 503 -28.44 -0.48 -24.43
N THR A 504 -28.81 -1.65 -24.97
CA THR A 504 -29.62 -1.74 -26.20
C THR A 504 -31.11 -1.47 -25.94
N VAL A 505 -31.53 -1.50 -24.67
CA VAL A 505 -32.89 -1.12 -24.26
C VAL A 505 -33.10 0.39 -24.30
N GLU A 506 -34.36 0.82 -24.30
CA GLU A 506 -34.73 2.24 -24.38
C GLU A 506 -35.52 2.75 -23.17
N GLY A 507 -35.67 4.07 -23.09
CA GLY A 507 -36.56 4.75 -22.13
C GLY A 507 -36.20 4.50 -20.66
N GLN A 508 -37.21 4.22 -19.83
CA GLN A 508 -37.03 3.99 -18.40
C GLN A 508 -36.15 2.77 -18.09
N ALA A 509 -36.17 1.75 -18.95
CA ALA A 509 -35.32 0.58 -18.76
C ALA A 509 -33.85 0.97 -18.89
N LEU A 510 -33.50 1.77 -19.91
CA LEU A 510 -32.14 2.27 -20.10
C LEU A 510 -31.66 3.12 -18.91
N ALA A 511 -32.52 4.00 -18.41
CA ALA A 511 -32.24 4.80 -17.21
C ALA A 511 -31.97 3.92 -15.97
N SER A 512 -32.75 2.84 -15.78
CA SER A 512 -32.57 1.86 -14.70
C SER A 512 -31.25 1.07 -14.85
N VAL A 513 -30.86 0.73 -16.09
CA VAL A 513 -29.57 0.06 -16.37
C VAL A 513 -28.39 0.97 -16.03
N CYS A 514 -28.42 2.24 -16.46
CA CYS A 514 -27.36 3.20 -16.15
C CYS A 514 -27.21 3.44 -14.64
N HIS A 515 -28.34 3.56 -13.94
CA HIS A 515 -28.36 3.67 -12.47
C HIS A 515 -27.71 2.45 -11.79
N ALA A 516 -28.06 1.24 -12.23
CA ALA A 516 -27.45 0.01 -11.73
C ALA A 516 -25.94 -0.06 -12.00
N LEU A 517 -25.50 0.38 -13.18
CA LEU A 517 -24.08 0.43 -13.54
C LEU A 517 -23.29 1.36 -12.62
N GLY A 518 -23.83 2.54 -12.30
CA GLY A 518 -23.20 3.46 -11.34
C GLY A 518 -23.02 2.84 -9.94
N SER A 519 -24.04 2.11 -9.46
CA SER A 519 -23.94 1.37 -8.20
C SER A 519 -22.92 0.23 -8.26
N ALA A 520 -22.85 -0.51 -9.37
CA ALA A 520 -21.89 -1.61 -9.54
C ALA A 520 -20.43 -1.12 -9.52
N LEU A 521 -20.13 -0.01 -10.22
CA LEU A 521 -18.80 0.63 -10.20
C LEU A 521 -18.39 1.10 -8.80
N THR A 522 -19.35 1.60 -8.03
CA THR A 522 -19.12 2.02 -6.63
C THR A 522 -18.85 0.83 -5.70
N LEU A 523 -19.36 -0.35 -6.04
CA LEU A 523 -19.18 -1.59 -5.28
C LEU A 523 -17.98 -2.43 -5.76
N GLY A 524 -17.30 -2.03 -6.83
CA GLY A 524 -16.22 -2.81 -7.44
C GLY A 524 -16.70 -4.03 -8.23
N VAL A 525 -18.00 -4.15 -8.53
CA VAL A 525 -18.55 -5.26 -9.34
C VAL A 525 -18.14 -5.09 -10.79
N TYR A 526 -17.52 -6.13 -11.37
CA TYR A 526 -16.96 -6.06 -12.72
C TYR A 526 -18.07 -5.94 -13.78
N PRO A 527 -18.09 -4.88 -14.61
CA PRO A 527 -19.18 -4.67 -15.55
C PRO A 527 -18.88 -5.24 -16.94
N VAL A 528 -19.86 -5.93 -17.52
CA VAL A 528 -19.96 -6.20 -18.97
C VAL A 528 -21.05 -5.27 -19.51
N VAL A 529 -20.67 -4.23 -20.24
CA VAL A 529 -21.62 -3.27 -20.81
C VAL A 529 -21.90 -3.62 -22.26
N VAL A 530 -23.15 -3.92 -22.59
CA VAL A 530 -23.58 -4.35 -23.92
C VAL A 530 -24.15 -3.15 -24.69
N ILE A 531 -23.69 -2.95 -25.92
CA ILE A 531 -24.20 -1.94 -26.84
C ILE A 531 -24.55 -2.55 -28.19
N SER A 532 -25.39 -1.85 -28.96
CA SER A 532 -25.68 -2.20 -30.34
C SER A 532 -24.52 -1.82 -31.25
N GLU A 533 -24.38 -2.50 -32.38
CA GLU A 533 -23.38 -2.20 -33.40
C GLU A 533 -23.47 -0.75 -33.90
N GLU A 534 -24.68 -0.23 -34.05
CA GLU A 534 -24.94 1.15 -34.48
C GLU A 534 -24.46 2.21 -33.48
N ALA A 535 -24.48 1.91 -32.18
CA ALA A 535 -24.06 2.86 -31.15
C ALA A 535 -22.57 3.19 -31.24
N GLY A 536 -21.74 2.19 -31.60
CA GLY A 536 -20.29 2.29 -31.83
C GLY A 536 -19.42 2.67 -30.62
N ARG A 537 -20.00 3.26 -29.57
CA ARG A 537 -19.33 3.67 -28.32
C ARG A 537 -20.34 3.85 -27.19
N LEU A 538 -19.84 3.95 -25.96
CA LEU A 538 -20.66 4.25 -24.79
C LEU A 538 -21.30 5.66 -24.87
N PRO A 539 -22.52 5.84 -24.34
CA PRO A 539 -23.19 7.14 -24.28
C PRO A 539 -22.58 8.08 -23.23
N PHE A 540 -21.70 7.57 -22.38
CA PHE A 540 -20.96 8.29 -21.34
C PHE A 540 -19.45 8.03 -21.49
N ASP A 541 -18.66 8.95 -20.94
CA ASP A 541 -17.19 8.89 -20.95
C ASP A 541 -16.67 8.14 -19.71
N ILE A 542 -16.77 6.80 -19.75
CA ILE A 542 -16.14 5.89 -18.79
C ILE A 542 -15.06 5.11 -19.51
N ASP A 543 -13.94 4.92 -18.84
CA ASP A 543 -12.86 4.00 -19.25
C ASP A 543 -13.29 2.53 -19.10
N LEU A 544 -14.30 2.14 -19.87
CA LEU A 544 -14.81 0.78 -20.00
C LEU A 544 -14.90 0.43 -21.48
N SER A 545 -14.42 -0.75 -21.86
CA SER A 545 -14.61 -1.28 -23.20
C SER A 545 -15.96 -1.99 -23.28
N PRO A 546 -16.94 -1.51 -24.08
CA PRO A 546 -18.23 -2.17 -24.21
C PRO A 546 -18.15 -3.40 -25.11
N LEU A 547 -18.99 -4.40 -24.82
CA LEU A 547 -19.32 -5.48 -25.74
C LEU A 547 -20.28 -4.95 -26.81
N THR A 548 -19.82 -4.89 -28.05
CA THR A 548 -20.65 -4.55 -29.20
C THR A 548 -21.22 -5.83 -29.81
N LEU A 549 -22.54 -6.00 -29.80
CA LEU A 549 -23.18 -7.16 -30.42
C LEU A 549 -23.18 -7.01 -31.94
N ARG A 550 -22.30 -7.78 -32.61
CA ARG A 550 -22.14 -7.77 -34.07
C ARG A 550 -23.18 -8.61 -34.77
N GLU A 551 -23.63 -8.15 -35.93
CA GLU A 551 -24.46 -8.93 -36.84
C GLU A 551 -23.70 -10.16 -37.40
N GLY A 552 -24.34 -11.33 -37.40
CA GLY A 552 -23.80 -12.57 -37.96
C GLY A 552 -23.14 -13.54 -36.96
N GLU A 553 -22.82 -13.08 -35.76
CA GLU A 553 -22.41 -13.95 -34.63
C GLU A 553 -23.55 -14.11 -33.61
N THR A 554 -23.65 -15.27 -32.96
CA THR A 554 -24.70 -15.44 -31.93
C THR A 554 -24.39 -14.58 -30.71
N ALA A 555 -25.39 -13.85 -30.20
CA ALA A 555 -25.23 -13.02 -29.00
C ALA A 555 -24.73 -13.85 -27.79
N ALA A 556 -25.10 -15.12 -27.68
CA ALA A 556 -24.63 -16.03 -26.63
C ALA A 556 -23.11 -16.28 -26.71
N ALA A 557 -22.54 -16.47 -27.91
CA ALA A 557 -21.09 -16.66 -28.06
C ALA A 557 -20.29 -15.40 -27.68
N GLN A 558 -20.75 -14.23 -28.15
CA GLN A 558 -20.14 -12.94 -27.84
C GLN A 558 -20.22 -12.62 -26.33
N LEU A 559 -21.39 -12.86 -25.71
CA LEU A 559 -21.58 -12.73 -24.26
C LEU A 559 -20.72 -13.73 -23.47
N GLY A 560 -20.55 -14.95 -23.98
CA GLY A 560 -19.75 -15.98 -23.34
C GLY A 560 -18.30 -15.56 -23.16
N ALA A 561 -17.67 -15.07 -24.23
CA ALA A 561 -16.28 -14.57 -24.17
C ALA A 561 -16.16 -13.35 -23.24
N ALA A 562 -17.04 -12.36 -23.37
CA ALA A 562 -17.02 -11.17 -22.52
C ALA A 562 -17.26 -11.49 -21.04
N LEU A 563 -18.09 -12.49 -20.74
CA LEU A 563 -18.35 -12.94 -19.38
C LEU A 563 -17.15 -13.68 -18.78
N ASP A 564 -16.45 -14.50 -19.58
CA ASP A 564 -15.21 -15.14 -19.16
C ASP A 564 -14.14 -14.06 -18.85
N ASP A 565 -13.98 -13.06 -19.72
CA ASP A 565 -13.08 -11.92 -19.48
C ASP A 565 -13.43 -11.17 -18.20
N ALA A 566 -14.72 -10.95 -17.91
CA ALA A 566 -15.15 -10.28 -16.69
C ALA A 566 -15.02 -11.14 -15.43
N LEU A 567 -15.21 -12.47 -15.52
CA LEU A 567 -15.07 -13.40 -14.40
C LEU A 567 -13.62 -13.49 -13.92
N PHE A 568 -12.66 -13.42 -14.83
CA PHE A 568 -11.24 -13.55 -14.52
C PHE A 568 -10.45 -12.24 -14.64
N GLY A 569 -11.09 -11.17 -15.10
CA GLY A 569 -10.51 -9.85 -15.29
C GLY A 569 -10.18 -9.14 -13.96
N LEU A 570 -9.17 -8.29 -14.04
CA LEU A 570 -8.70 -7.44 -12.96
C LEU A 570 -8.83 -5.97 -13.38
N TYR A 571 -8.97 -5.05 -12.43
CA TYR A 571 -9.01 -3.62 -12.71
C TYR A 571 -7.60 -3.06 -12.89
N ALA A 572 -7.45 -2.11 -13.81
CA ALA A 572 -6.26 -1.28 -13.86
C ALA A 572 -6.36 -0.19 -12.78
N THR A 573 -5.39 -0.11 -11.88
CA THR A 573 -5.35 0.91 -10.83
C THR A 573 -4.25 1.94 -11.12
N THR A 574 -4.47 3.19 -10.74
CA THR A 574 -3.51 4.30 -10.94
C THR A 574 -2.42 4.37 -9.87
N GLY A 575 -2.44 3.48 -8.88
CA GLY A 575 -1.54 3.49 -7.72
C GLY A 575 -1.94 4.47 -6.61
N ALA A 576 -3.03 5.21 -6.77
CA ALA A 576 -3.58 6.08 -5.74
C ALA A 576 -4.25 5.25 -4.61
N SER A 577 -4.13 5.73 -3.37
CA SER A 577 -4.68 5.05 -2.19
C SER A 577 -5.57 5.99 -1.38
N SER A 578 -6.68 5.46 -0.88
CA SER A 578 -7.61 6.12 0.05
C SER A 578 -7.60 5.52 1.46
N VAL A 579 -6.68 4.60 1.75
CA VAL A 579 -6.64 3.83 3.01
C VAL A 579 -6.51 4.74 4.23
N ASP A 580 -5.48 5.58 4.27
CA ASP A 580 -5.19 6.44 5.44
C ASP A 580 -6.33 7.44 5.73
N GLU A 581 -6.84 8.11 4.70
CA GLU A 581 -7.95 9.05 4.87
C GLU A 581 -9.23 8.31 5.27
N THR A 582 -9.48 7.11 4.74
CA THR A 582 -10.63 6.28 5.14
C THR A 582 -10.52 5.83 6.60
N ALA A 583 -9.33 5.41 7.03
CA ALA A 583 -9.07 5.06 8.43
C ALA A 583 -9.41 6.23 9.35
N ARG A 584 -8.99 7.45 8.97
CA ARG A 584 -9.32 8.67 9.69
C ARG A 584 -10.83 8.91 9.79
N ARG A 585 -11.60 8.70 8.72
CA ARG A 585 -13.06 8.85 8.73
C ARG A 585 -13.78 7.80 9.56
N VAL A 586 -13.33 6.55 9.50
CA VAL A 586 -13.88 5.48 10.34
C VAL A 586 -13.62 5.78 11.82
N LEU A 587 -12.43 6.31 12.16
CA LEU A 587 -12.12 6.75 13.52
C LEU A 587 -13.01 7.90 14.01
N GLU A 588 -13.33 8.86 13.13
CA GLU A 588 -14.27 9.97 13.43
C GLU A 588 -15.69 9.46 13.71
N MET A 589 -16.16 8.45 12.96
CA MET A 589 -17.48 7.84 13.16
C MET A 589 -17.55 6.96 14.40
N SER A 590 -16.45 6.30 14.77
CA SER A 590 -16.43 5.29 15.83
C SER A 590 -16.47 5.94 17.22
N ASP A 591 -17.67 6.23 17.72
CA ASP A 591 -17.92 6.83 19.04
C ASP A 591 -18.21 5.80 20.15
N GLY A 592 -18.24 4.51 19.82
CA GLY A 592 -18.52 3.43 20.76
C GLY A 592 -17.54 3.33 21.93
N GLU A 593 -18.08 3.14 23.14
CA GLU A 593 -17.29 2.93 24.36
C GLU A 593 -16.96 1.45 24.63
N ASP A 594 -17.34 0.52 23.74
CA ASP A 594 -17.05 -0.90 23.91
C ASP A 594 -15.54 -1.20 23.85
N ALA A 595 -15.14 -2.31 24.48
CA ALA A 595 -13.72 -2.66 24.60
C ALA A 595 -13.05 -2.88 23.24
N THR A 596 -13.77 -3.48 22.28
CA THR A 596 -13.27 -3.79 20.93
C THR A 596 -13.00 -2.50 20.17
N THR A 597 -13.96 -1.56 20.15
CA THR A 597 -13.78 -0.25 19.53
C THR A 597 -12.60 0.51 20.15
N ARG A 598 -12.45 0.51 21.49
CA ARG A 598 -11.29 1.17 22.14
C ARG A 598 -9.95 0.58 21.75
N VAL A 599 -9.84 -0.75 21.66
CA VAL A 599 -8.59 -1.44 21.28
C VAL A 599 -8.25 -1.15 19.82
N MET A 600 -9.21 -1.28 18.91
CA MET A 600 -9.00 -1.02 17.47
C MET A 600 -8.66 0.45 17.21
N LYS A 601 -9.32 1.41 17.87
CA LYS A 601 -8.96 2.83 17.76
C LYS A 601 -7.53 3.11 18.20
N ARG A 602 -7.06 2.50 19.32
CA ARG A 602 -5.66 2.67 19.77
C ARG A 602 -4.65 2.17 18.76
N ARG A 603 -4.96 1.10 18.02
CA ARG A 603 -4.10 0.60 16.94
C ARG A 603 -3.97 1.59 15.79
N LEU A 604 -5.05 2.29 15.45
CA LEU A 604 -5.06 3.20 14.28
C LEU A 604 -4.61 4.65 14.60
N ILE A 605 -4.69 5.11 15.85
CA ILE A 605 -4.37 6.51 16.19
C ILE A 605 -2.89 6.81 15.97
N GLY A 606 -2.61 7.85 15.17
CA GLY A 606 -1.25 8.35 14.92
C GLY A 606 -0.42 7.49 13.98
N GLN A 607 -0.99 6.44 13.39
CA GLN A 607 -0.36 5.62 12.36
C GLN A 607 -0.72 6.15 10.95
N THR A 608 0.23 6.01 10.03
CA THR A 608 0.11 6.32 8.60
C THR A 608 0.82 5.24 7.80
N GLY A 609 0.41 5.00 6.56
CA GLY A 609 1.00 3.93 5.74
C GLY A 609 0.61 2.54 6.24
N PHE A 610 -0.68 2.34 6.52
CA PHE A 610 -1.20 1.04 6.91
C PHE A 610 -0.99 0.00 5.80
N ASP A 611 -0.75 -1.24 6.21
CA ASP A 611 -0.96 -2.38 5.32
C ASP A 611 -2.44 -2.39 4.89
N PRO A 612 -2.75 -2.29 3.59
CA PRO A 612 -4.15 -2.15 3.13
C PRO A 612 -5.03 -3.34 3.48
N VAL A 613 -4.47 -4.56 3.50
CA VAL A 613 -5.21 -5.78 3.80
C VAL A 613 -5.55 -5.83 5.28
N GLU A 614 -4.60 -5.47 6.14
CA GLU A 614 -4.86 -5.34 7.58
C GLU A 614 -5.86 -4.20 7.87
N ALA A 615 -5.72 -3.07 7.17
CA ALA A 615 -6.63 -1.95 7.29
C ALA A 615 -8.07 -2.34 6.93
N GLU A 616 -8.28 -3.08 5.84
CA GLU A 616 -9.61 -3.56 5.46
C GLU A 616 -10.30 -4.34 6.60
N GLU A 617 -9.58 -5.25 7.25
CA GLU A 617 -10.10 -6.08 8.34
C GLU A 617 -10.47 -5.24 9.58
N ILE A 618 -9.56 -4.37 10.02
CA ILE A 618 -9.76 -3.53 11.20
C ILE A 618 -10.89 -2.51 10.96
N LEU A 619 -10.84 -1.81 9.82
CA LEU A 619 -11.84 -0.80 9.47
C LEU A 619 -13.21 -1.44 9.22
N GLY A 620 -13.26 -2.59 8.56
CA GLY A 620 -14.50 -3.34 8.33
C GLY A 620 -15.17 -3.74 9.64
N SER A 621 -14.37 -4.17 10.63
CA SER A 621 -14.85 -4.49 11.97
C SER A 621 -15.41 -3.26 12.69
N LEU A 622 -14.67 -2.14 12.67
CA LEU A 622 -15.13 -0.88 13.27
C LEU A 622 -16.44 -0.37 12.65
N VAL A 623 -16.53 -0.39 11.31
CA VAL A 623 -17.74 0.01 10.57
C VAL A 623 -18.91 -0.92 10.89
N SER A 624 -18.69 -2.23 10.98
CA SER A 624 -19.74 -3.19 11.34
C SER A 624 -20.31 -2.91 12.74
N ILE A 625 -19.45 -2.63 13.73
CA ILE A 625 -19.84 -2.37 15.12
C ILE A 625 -20.52 -0.99 15.26
N ASN A 626 -19.91 0.05 14.71
CA ASN A 626 -20.31 1.45 14.95
C ASN A 626 -21.31 1.97 13.90
N GLY A 627 -21.39 1.34 12.73
CA GLY A 627 -22.20 1.79 11.60
C GLY A 627 -23.69 1.51 11.71
N ARG A 628 -24.14 0.71 12.69
CA ARG A 628 -25.57 0.43 12.99
C ARG A 628 -26.43 0.06 11.78
N GLY A 629 -25.85 -0.68 10.82
CA GLY A 629 -26.52 -1.10 9.57
C GLY A 629 -26.73 0.01 8.53
N LYS A 630 -26.13 1.18 8.74
CA LYS A 630 -26.17 2.33 7.82
C LYS A 630 -24.85 2.60 7.12
N ALA A 631 -23.73 2.34 7.80
CA ALA A 631 -22.40 2.51 7.21
C ALA A 631 -21.85 1.21 6.63
N ALA A 632 -20.99 1.36 5.63
CA ALA A 632 -20.37 0.29 4.86
C ALA A 632 -18.92 0.64 4.54
N LEU A 633 -18.05 -0.37 4.53
CA LEU A 633 -16.74 -0.27 3.92
C LEU A 633 -16.84 -0.89 2.52
N LEU A 634 -16.54 -0.09 1.50
CA LEU A 634 -16.64 -0.45 0.09
C LEU A 634 -15.26 -0.55 -0.56
N LEU A 635 -15.18 -1.31 -1.66
CA LEU A 635 -14.02 -1.43 -2.55
C LEU A 635 -14.38 -0.95 -3.98
N PRO A 636 -14.55 0.36 -4.19
CA PRO A 636 -14.84 0.92 -5.52
C PRO A 636 -13.70 0.76 -6.53
N VAL A 637 -14.03 0.92 -7.80
CA VAL A 637 -13.05 0.89 -8.92
C VAL A 637 -12.05 2.05 -8.84
N TRP A 638 -12.40 3.15 -8.16
CA TRP A 638 -11.53 4.31 -7.93
C TRP A 638 -11.36 4.59 -6.43
N PRO A 639 -10.22 5.16 -6.00
CA PRO A 639 -9.98 5.44 -4.58
C PRO A 639 -11.02 6.41 -4.01
N GLY A 640 -11.38 6.22 -2.74
CA GLY A 640 -12.34 7.07 -2.04
C GLY A 640 -11.82 8.48 -1.79
N PHE A 641 -12.72 9.47 -1.91
CA PHE A 641 -12.47 10.85 -1.48
C PHE A 641 -13.52 11.28 -0.45
N TYR A 642 -13.19 12.30 0.34
CA TYR A 642 -14.07 12.79 1.40
C TYR A 642 -14.15 14.31 1.40
N PRO A 643 -15.27 14.88 1.88
CA PRO A 643 -15.42 16.32 2.02
C PRO A 643 -14.36 16.92 2.97
N GLU A 644 -13.74 18.03 2.57
CA GLU A 644 -12.82 18.77 3.45
C GLU A 644 -13.55 19.27 4.70
N GLN A 645 -12.89 19.18 5.86
CA GLN A 645 -13.50 19.57 7.13
C GLN A 645 -13.89 21.06 7.12
N GLY A 646 -15.14 21.35 7.50
CA GLY A 646 -15.67 22.72 7.55
C GLY A 646 -16.06 23.31 6.18
N GLN A 647 -15.85 22.61 5.06
CA GLN A 647 -16.26 23.08 3.74
C GLN A 647 -17.50 22.36 3.24
N ARG A 648 -18.60 23.09 3.04
CA ARG A 648 -19.79 22.56 2.36
C ARG A 648 -19.62 22.65 0.85
N ARG A 649 -19.87 21.55 0.14
CA ARG A 649 -19.82 21.47 -1.33
C ARG A 649 -21.15 20.94 -1.85
N CYS A 650 -21.72 21.66 -2.82
CA CYS A 650 -22.93 21.26 -3.53
C CYS A 650 -22.56 20.86 -4.95
N PHE A 651 -22.57 19.56 -5.23
CA PHE A 651 -22.38 19.04 -6.58
C PHE A 651 -23.73 18.93 -7.29
N HIS A 652 -23.83 19.48 -8.49
CA HIS A 652 -25.05 19.53 -9.26
C HIS A 652 -24.96 18.60 -10.47
N VAL A 653 -25.63 17.46 -10.36
CA VAL A 653 -25.76 16.42 -11.37
C VAL A 653 -26.95 16.79 -12.25
N MET A 654 -26.71 17.16 -13.50
CA MET A 654 -27.76 17.58 -14.42
C MET A 654 -27.36 17.37 -15.89
N PRO A 655 -28.32 17.29 -16.83
CA PRO A 655 -28.03 17.41 -18.25
C PRO A 655 -27.43 18.80 -18.52
N PHE A 656 -26.30 18.88 -19.23
CA PHE A 656 -25.60 20.16 -19.47
C PHE A 656 -25.75 20.69 -20.91
N ARG A 657 -26.30 19.90 -21.84
CA ARG A 657 -26.48 20.28 -23.25
C ARG A 657 -27.88 20.78 -23.58
N GLU A 658 -28.77 20.82 -22.60
CA GLU A 658 -30.15 21.25 -22.82
C GLU A 658 -30.24 22.78 -22.83
N LYS A 659 -31.21 23.31 -23.58
CA LYS A 659 -31.40 24.77 -23.70
C LYS A 659 -31.64 25.47 -22.35
N TRP A 660 -32.15 24.73 -21.37
CA TRP A 660 -32.46 25.21 -20.02
C TRP A 660 -31.31 25.00 -19.02
N SER A 661 -30.26 24.26 -19.40
CA SER A 661 -29.22 23.79 -18.48
C SER A 661 -28.48 24.93 -17.77
N ASP A 662 -28.18 26.02 -18.48
CA ASP A 662 -27.44 27.14 -17.92
C ASP A 662 -28.28 27.99 -16.97
N GLU A 663 -29.56 28.17 -17.27
CA GLU A 663 -30.49 28.87 -16.38
C GLU A 663 -30.64 28.11 -15.05
N VAL A 664 -30.84 26.80 -15.13
CA VAL A 664 -30.94 25.91 -13.96
C VAL A 664 -29.63 25.87 -13.17
N ARG A 665 -28.46 25.76 -13.83
CA ARG A 665 -27.14 25.90 -13.19
C ARG A 665 -27.06 27.19 -12.39
N ASP A 666 -27.41 28.31 -13.00
CA ASP A 666 -27.27 29.62 -12.36
C ASP A 666 -28.24 29.79 -11.19
N LEU A 667 -29.44 29.21 -11.26
CA LEU A 667 -30.40 29.17 -10.15
C LEU A 667 -29.88 28.39 -8.96
N VAL A 668 -29.33 27.19 -9.18
CA VAL A 668 -28.75 26.37 -8.11
C VAL A 668 -27.50 27.04 -7.53
N LYS A 669 -26.61 27.56 -8.39
CA LYS A 669 -25.41 28.30 -7.97
C LYS A 669 -25.73 29.52 -7.11
N ARG A 670 -26.74 30.31 -7.51
CA ARG A 670 -27.24 31.44 -6.70
C ARG A 670 -27.83 30.98 -5.37
N ALA A 671 -28.59 29.88 -5.36
CA ALA A 671 -29.18 29.34 -4.14
C ALA A 671 -28.13 28.80 -3.15
N CYS A 672 -27.02 28.26 -3.65
CA CYS A 672 -25.84 27.91 -2.85
C CYS A 672 -25.21 29.15 -2.21
N GLY A 673 -24.99 30.22 -2.98
CA GLY A 673 -24.43 31.48 -2.49
C GLY A 673 -23.12 31.25 -1.72
N ARG A 674 -23.05 31.73 -0.47
CA ARG A 674 -21.91 31.49 0.44
C ARG A 674 -22.06 30.25 1.32
N LYS A 675 -23.19 29.53 1.24
CA LYS A 675 -23.49 28.39 2.13
C LYS A 675 -22.77 27.11 1.71
N ALA A 676 -22.50 26.96 0.42
CA ALA A 676 -21.77 25.83 -0.13
C ALA A 676 -21.06 26.24 -1.42
N LYS A 677 -19.89 25.67 -1.67
CA LYS A 677 -19.19 25.79 -2.95
C LYS A 677 -19.94 24.98 -4.00
N TYR A 678 -20.45 25.66 -5.01
CA TYR A 678 -21.15 25.04 -6.14
C TYR A 678 -20.17 24.44 -7.16
N ARG A 679 -20.50 23.26 -7.69
CA ARG A 679 -19.81 22.59 -8.81
C ARG A 679 -20.81 21.91 -9.75
N ARG A 680 -20.51 21.91 -11.06
CA ARG A 680 -21.20 21.12 -12.11
C ARG A 680 -20.14 20.29 -12.85
N GLY A 681 -20.52 19.11 -13.34
CA GLY A 681 -19.59 18.13 -13.93
C GLY A 681 -18.85 18.54 -15.21
N ASP A 682 -19.25 19.64 -15.87
CA ASP A 682 -18.57 20.22 -17.05
C ASP A 682 -17.66 21.43 -16.72
N GLU A 683 -17.55 21.80 -15.44
CA GLU A 683 -16.65 22.87 -14.96
C GLU A 683 -15.29 22.30 -14.47
N THR A 684 -14.97 21.04 -14.77
CA THR A 684 -13.71 20.35 -14.42
C THR A 684 -12.76 20.28 -15.63
N ASP A 685 -11.47 20.55 -15.42
CA ASP A 685 -10.45 20.63 -16.49
C ASP A 685 -9.89 19.26 -16.95
N GLU A 686 -10.47 18.13 -16.49
CA GLU A 686 -9.94 16.79 -16.74
C GLU A 686 -10.51 16.13 -18.01
N GLN A 687 -9.63 15.49 -18.79
CA GLN A 687 -9.99 14.73 -20.01
C GLN A 687 -10.69 13.37 -19.73
N ARG A 688 -10.78 12.93 -18.47
CA ARG A 688 -11.46 11.68 -18.05
C ARG A 688 -12.67 12.03 -17.18
N ILE A 689 -13.82 12.22 -17.81
CA ILE A 689 -14.96 12.88 -17.18
C ILE A 689 -15.45 12.10 -15.93
N ILE A 690 -15.50 10.77 -15.94
CA ILE A 690 -16.09 10.01 -14.82
C ILE A 690 -15.18 9.83 -13.59
N HIS A 691 -13.85 9.86 -13.73
CA HIS A 691 -12.97 9.93 -12.54
C HIS A 691 -13.19 11.27 -11.79
N SER A 692 -13.27 12.37 -12.54
CA SER A 692 -13.54 13.70 -11.96
C SER A 692 -14.93 13.76 -11.30
N ILE A 693 -15.94 13.12 -11.90
CA ILE A 693 -17.30 13.03 -11.33
C ILE A 693 -17.30 12.16 -10.07
N TRP A 694 -16.60 11.02 -10.07
CA TRP A 694 -16.41 10.20 -8.88
C TRP A 694 -15.83 11.03 -7.73
N GLU A 695 -14.74 11.76 -7.98
CA GLU A 695 -14.12 12.62 -6.97
C GLU A 695 -15.09 13.73 -6.49
N GLU A 696 -15.79 14.40 -7.39
CA GLU A 696 -16.74 15.46 -7.03
C GLU A 696 -17.93 14.95 -6.21
N ILE A 697 -18.49 13.77 -6.55
CA ILE A 697 -19.55 13.13 -5.76
C ILE A 697 -18.99 12.70 -4.39
N CYS A 698 -17.80 12.13 -4.34
CA CYS A 698 -17.14 11.75 -3.09
C CYS A 698 -16.86 12.95 -2.18
N ARG A 699 -16.49 14.11 -2.73
CA ARG A 699 -16.24 15.33 -1.95
C ARG A 699 -17.50 16.14 -1.66
N ALA A 700 -18.64 15.81 -2.27
CA ALA A 700 -19.88 16.53 -2.07
C ALA A 700 -20.43 16.32 -0.64
N THR A 701 -20.83 17.41 0.01
CA THR A 701 -21.67 17.32 1.22
C THR A 701 -23.15 17.29 0.86
N HIS A 702 -23.50 17.79 -0.32
CA HIS A 702 -24.85 17.87 -0.86
C HIS A 702 -24.79 17.57 -2.37
N VAL A 703 -25.66 16.70 -2.85
CA VAL A 703 -25.82 16.41 -4.28
C VAL A 703 -27.22 16.84 -4.70
N VAL A 704 -27.31 17.75 -5.68
CA VAL A 704 -28.59 18.09 -6.34
C VAL A 704 -28.62 17.33 -7.64
N VAL A 705 -29.66 16.53 -7.87
CA VAL A 705 -29.81 15.70 -9.07
C VAL A 705 -31.04 16.15 -9.82
N ASP A 706 -30.86 16.68 -11.02
CA ASP A 706 -31.94 17.04 -11.93
C ASP A 706 -32.27 15.88 -12.87
N LEU A 707 -33.37 15.19 -12.55
CA LEU A 707 -33.84 14.01 -13.27
C LEU A 707 -34.63 14.34 -14.55
N THR A 708 -34.80 15.61 -14.92
CA THR A 708 -35.57 16.01 -16.10
C THR A 708 -35.16 15.19 -17.33
N ASN A 709 -36.14 14.54 -17.96
CA ASN A 709 -35.98 13.64 -19.12
C ASN A 709 -35.17 12.35 -18.88
N LEU A 710 -34.83 12.00 -17.63
CA LEU A 710 -34.06 10.80 -17.27
C LEU A 710 -32.76 10.65 -18.08
N ASN A 711 -31.97 11.73 -18.14
CA ASN A 711 -30.68 11.69 -18.80
C ASN A 711 -29.79 10.55 -18.27
N LEU A 712 -29.10 9.86 -19.17
CA LEU A 712 -28.37 8.62 -18.85
C LEU A 712 -27.18 8.86 -17.91
N ASN A 713 -26.42 9.93 -18.12
CA ASN A 713 -25.29 10.30 -17.24
C ASN A 713 -25.81 10.62 -15.84
N VAL A 714 -26.89 11.42 -15.76
CA VAL A 714 -27.55 11.76 -14.49
C VAL A 714 -28.01 10.50 -13.75
N CYS A 715 -28.60 9.52 -14.45
CA CYS A 715 -29.05 8.27 -13.82
C CYS A 715 -27.87 7.44 -13.29
N LEU A 716 -26.77 7.38 -14.04
CA LEU A 716 -25.53 6.73 -13.61
C LEU A 716 -24.94 7.41 -12.36
N GLU A 717 -24.80 8.74 -12.40
CA GLU A 717 -24.29 9.56 -11.30
C GLU A 717 -25.18 9.47 -10.05
N LEU A 718 -26.50 9.38 -10.23
CA LEU A 718 -27.43 9.10 -9.13
C LEU A 718 -27.13 7.73 -8.48
N GLY A 719 -26.85 6.71 -9.29
CA GLY A 719 -26.47 5.38 -8.81
C GLY A 719 -25.20 5.41 -7.95
N VAL A 720 -24.22 6.21 -8.34
CA VAL A 720 -22.98 6.45 -7.56
C VAL A 720 -23.27 7.20 -6.27
N ALA A 721 -23.99 8.33 -6.33
CA ALA A 721 -24.31 9.14 -5.16
C ALA A 721 -25.12 8.35 -4.11
N GLN A 722 -26.07 7.53 -4.54
CA GLN A 722 -26.88 6.69 -3.65
C GLN A 722 -26.10 5.52 -3.06
N ALA A 723 -25.19 4.90 -3.84
CA ALA A 723 -24.32 3.85 -3.35
C ALA A 723 -23.32 4.36 -2.29
N LEU A 724 -22.79 5.57 -2.48
CA LEU A 724 -21.92 6.23 -1.49
C LEU A 724 -22.67 6.78 -0.28
N GLY A 725 -24.00 6.98 -0.38
CA GLY A 725 -24.78 7.56 0.69
C GLY A 725 -24.79 9.07 0.75
N ARG A 726 -24.44 9.76 -0.35
CA ARG A 726 -24.36 11.21 -0.34
C ARG A 726 -25.76 11.81 -0.17
N PRO A 727 -25.96 12.80 0.72
CA PRO A 727 -27.22 13.50 0.82
C PRO A 727 -27.64 14.01 -0.55
N THR A 728 -28.82 13.59 -1.01
CA THR A 728 -29.27 13.81 -2.39
C THR A 728 -30.63 14.47 -2.42
N LEU A 729 -30.74 15.62 -3.09
CA LEU A 729 -31.99 16.28 -3.45
C LEU A 729 -32.35 15.95 -4.89
N LEU A 730 -33.46 15.25 -5.10
CA LEU A 730 -33.99 14.98 -6.44
C LEU A 730 -34.93 16.09 -6.88
N VAL A 731 -34.66 16.68 -8.04
CA VAL A 731 -35.52 17.68 -8.69
C VAL A 731 -35.84 17.26 -10.12
N ALA A 732 -36.94 17.77 -10.67
CA ALA A 732 -37.26 17.65 -12.09
C ALA A 732 -38.20 18.80 -12.49
N GLN A 733 -38.15 19.22 -13.76
CA GLN A 733 -39.14 20.17 -14.27
C GLN A 733 -40.55 19.57 -14.18
N GLU A 734 -41.53 20.42 -13.86
CA GLU A 734 -42.95 20.07 -13.85
C GLU A 734 -43.32 19.44 -15.19
N GLY A 735 -43.84 18.20 -15.15
CA GLY A 735 -44.12 17.44 -16.36
C GLY A 735 -44.05 15.93 -16.15
N GLY A 736 -43.80 15.21 -17.25
CA GLY A 736 -43.92 13.74 -17.32
C GLY A 736 -42.94 12.97 -16.44
N THR A 737 -41.71 13.45 -16.24
CA THR A 737 -40.66 12.73 -15.51
C THR A 737 -41.04 12.39 -14.08
N VAL A 738 -41.69 13.31 -13.36
CA VAL A 738 -42.11 13.11 -11.96
C VAL A 738 -43.06 11.90 -11.83
N ASN A 739 -43.85 11.63 -12.87
CA ASN A 739 -44.82 10.54 -12.91
C ASN A 739 -44.27 9.27 -13.59
N ALA A 740 -43.04 9.31 -14.09
CA ALA A 740 -42.47 8.31 -14.99
C ALA A 740 -41.07 7.86 -14.52
N LEU A 741 -40.90 7.67 -13.20
CA LEU A 741 -39.68 7.12 -12.61
C LEU A 741 -39.61 5.59 -12.77
N PHE A 742 -38.40 5.07 -12.94
CA PHE A 742 -38.16 3.63 -12.97
C PHE A 742 -38.30 2.98 -11.57
N PRO A 743 -38.57 1.66 -11.47
CA PRO A 743 -39.03 1.01 -10.25
C PRO A 743 -38.19 1.28 -9.00
N GLU A 744 -36.86 1.30 -9.14
CA GLU A 744 -35.88 1.42 -8.07
C GLU A 744 -35.99 2.74 -7.30
N ILE A 745 -36.32 3.82 -8.00
CA ILE A 745 -36.44 5.18 -7.43
C ILE A 745 -37.88 5.70 -7.42
N SER A 746 -38.85 4.90 -7.88
CA SER A 746 -40.26 5.27 -8.00
C SER A 746 -40.94 5.72 -6.71
N LYS A 747 -40.35 5.41 -5.55
CA LYS A 747 -40.84 5.81 -4.22
C LYS A 747 -40.04 6.96 -3.61
N LEU A 748 -39.00 7.44 -4.27
CA LEU A 748 -38.24 8.60 -3.81
C LEU A 748 -38.99 9.88 -4.12
N GLN A 749 -38.88 10.87 -3.24
CA GLN A 749 -39.52 12.15 -3.43
C GLN A 749 -38.70 13.00 -4.42
N VAL A 750 -39.27 13.24 -5.60
CA VAL A 750 -38.74 14.22 -6.57
C VAL A 750 -39.48 15.53 -6.41
N LYS A 751 -38.73 16.61 -6.17
CA LYS A 751 -39.28 17.96 -6.01
C LYS A 751 -39.50 18.60 -7.39
N PRO A 752 -40.75 18.85 -7.81
CA PRO A 752 -41.00 19.51 -9.08
C PRO A 752 -40.51 20.95 -9.05
N TYR A 753 -40.08 21.48 -10.19
CA TYR A 753 -39.81 22.91 -10.35
C TYR A 753 -40.26 23.43 -11.71
N THR A 754 -40.39 24.75 -11.82
CA THR A 754 -40.68 25.42 -13.09
C THR A 754 -39.73 26.58 -13.27
N LEU A 755 -39.34 26.87 -14.51
CA LEU A 755 -38.61 28.09 -14.85
C LEU A 755 -39.54 29.31 -14.97
N ALA A 756 -40.86 29.08 -14.96
CA ALA A 756 -41.81 30.16 -14.75
C ALA A 756 -41.51 30.89 -13.43
N GLU A 757 -41.79 32.20 -13.40
CA GLU A 757 -41.48 33.08 -12.26
C GLU A 757 -39.98 33.14 -11.88
N GLY A 758 -39.08 32.79 -12.82
CA GLY A 758 -37.64 32.86 -12.63
C GLY A 758 -37.08 31.74 -11.74
N GLY A 759 -37.71 30.57 -11.71
CA GLY A 759 -37.14 29.40 -11.04
C GLY A 759 -37.18 29.42 -9.51
N LYS A 760 -38.06 30.23 -8.90
CA LYS A 760 -38.13 30.42 -7.44
C LYS A 760 -38.32 29.12 -6.66
N SER A 761 -39.12 28.18 -7.20
CA SER A 761 -39.36 26.88 -6.56
C SER A 761 -38.08 26.05 -6.45
N LEU A 762 -37.27 26.00 -7.51
CA LEU A 762 -35.96 25.33 -7.51
C LEU A 762 -35.02 25.94 -6.47
N SER A 763 -34.88 27.28 -6.47
CA SER A 763 -34.03 27.96 -5.49
C SER A 763 -34.49 27.72 -4.04
N ALA A 764 -35.81 27.64 -3.80
CA ALA A 764 -36.37 27.34 -2.48
C ALA A 764 -36.04 25.90 -2.04
N HIS A 765 -36.19 24.91 -2.94
CA HIS A 765 -35.84 23.52 -2.65
C HIS A 765 -34.35 23.37 -2.31
N VAL A 766 -33.46 23.96 -3.11
CA VAL A 766 -32.00 23.93 -2.85
C VAL A 766 -31.66 24.65 -1.54
N ALA A 767 -32.23 25.82 -1.29
CA ALA A 767 -31.97 26.57 -0.06
C ALA A 767 -32.46 25.86 1.20
N ALA A 768 -33.53 25.06 1.11
CA ALA A 768 -34.02 24.22 2.20
C ALA A 768 -33.13 23.00 2.42
N PHE A 769 -32.69 22.35 1.34
CA PHE A 769 -31.79 21.21 1.38
C PHE A 769 -30.45 21.56 2.02
N LEU A 770 -29.85 22.70 1.66
CA LEU A 770 -28.57 23.17 2.23
C LEU A 770 -28.63 23.57 3.71
N LYS A 771 -29.82 23.61 4.33
CA LYS A 771 -30.00 23.88 5.77
C LYS A 771 -29.98 22.61 6.61
N GLN A 772 -30.18 21.46 5.97
CA GLN A 772 -29.94 20.15 6.59
C GLN A 772 -28.43 19.99 6.81
#